data_AF-F1A635-F1
#
_entry.id   AF-F1A635-F1
#
_cell.length_a   1.000
_cell.length_b   1.000
_cell.length_c   1.000
_cell.angle_alpha   90.00
_cell.angle_beta   90.00
_cell.angle_gamma   90.00
#
_symmetry.space_group_name_H-M   'P 1'
#
loop_
_entity.id
_entity.type
_entity.pdbx_description
1 polymer ?
#
loop_
_entity_poly.entity_id
_entity_poly.type
_entity_poly.pdbx_seq_one_letter_code
_entity_poly.pdbx_strand_id
1 'polypeptide(L)'
;IMSENQQNDTKCLTHPHQDIISICSTCPNNTPVCVKCITNFHNGHRINKLNDLNLRNQIKQYFKNQTIPKLNNYIENNKKILDELNNHFKQIKENHTKNLDKTADRIKELKKIINAKENDVKRLLLTKLDENTEVNNIITTTIENKNNIVYNAIKYNNDDNNNNNNNIDDNNNNNINEFIELLKHSHQCNNLLSNINNNNLPEYIDTQLIIKENNLDSIKDLTNSYLEVDDGIPLYQLISDSIPETVKDLFLLDGFDQPLNFIPPTVKCLNLQNIKYQLTPVSIPKTVTYLSLLDGFNQSLKFIPRTVKWLNLHNIKYQLITGSIPNHFTILEFSNGFSQTFTKGIIPGSIDFIIIGNVYQLTLDSIPATVKHLYLFDGFNQPLNFIPPTVECLYLYNIKYQLTQDSIPATVTHLFLQDGFNQPLNFIPPTVQRLYLDNIKYQLTPDSIPATVTDLLLLNDFNQSLDFIPPTVQCLCLENIKYQLTQDSIPATVTHLYLLNGFNQPLNFILPTVKFLYLHDIKYQLTPDSIPATVIHLYLLDDFNQPLNFIPPTVQFLYLQNIKYQITPDSIPATAKVTDLYLLDDFNQPFNFIPPTVQFLCLDNIKYQLTPDSIPATVIHLFLQDGFNQPLNFIPPTVQYLYLDNIKYQLTPDSIPAAITHLYLLNGFNQSLNIIPPTVQTLYLGNIKYQLIPGSIPN
;
A
#
# COMPACT_ATOMS: atom_id res chain seq x y z
N ILE A 1 1.93 32.49 -53.49
CA ILE A 1 2.13 33.78 -54.21
C ILE A 1 3.48 34.31 -53.75
N MET A 2 4.52 34.07 -54.55
CA MET A 2 5.87 34.56 -54.31
C MET A 2 5.94 36.01 -54.75
N SER A 3 6.22 36.94 -53.83
CA SER A 3 6.62 38.29 -54.18
C SER A 3 8.13 38.32 -54.41
N GLU A 4 8.52 38.37 -55.68
CA GLU A 4 9.86 38.68 -56.14
C GLU A 4 10.22 40.12 -55.78
N ASN A 5 10.83 40.29 -54.60
CA ASN A 5 11.80 41.33 -54.24
C ASN A 5 12.07 41.23 -52.73
N GLN A 6 12.63 40.10 -52.29
CA GLN A 6 13.27 40.08 -50.98
C GLN A 6 14.64 40.72 -51.13
N GLN A 7 14.75 42.01 -50.77
CA GLN A 7 16.02 42.54 -50.29
C GLN A 7 16.49 41.59 -49.19
N ASN A 8 17.67 40.98 -49.37
CA ASN A 8 18.25 40.13 -48.34
C ASN A 8 18.39 40.96 -47.07
N ASP A 9 17.76 40.50 -45.98
CA ASP A 9 17.90 41.17 -44.69
C ASP A 9 19.32 40.92 -44.16
N THR A 10 20.17 41.94 -44.28
CA THR A 10 21.54 41.92 -43.77
C THR A 10 21.61 42.36 -42.32
N LYS A 11 20.48 42.70 -41.68
CA LYS A 11 20.47 43.21 -40.31
C LYS A 11 20.74 42.10 -39.32
N CYS A 12 21.51 42.44 -38.30
CA CYS A 12 21.79 41.51 -37.21
C CYS A 12 20.52 41.27 -36.38
N LEU A 13 20.21 39.99 -36.12
CA LEU A 13 19.06 39.59 -35.30
C LEU A 13 19.06 40.24 -33.92
N THR A 14 20.23 40.47 -33.34
CA THR A 14 20.39 41.09 -32.01
C THR A 14 20.53 42.62 -32.08
N HIS A 15 21.00 43.16 -33.21
CA HIS A 15 21.19 44.60 -33.43
C HIS A 15 20.58 45.03 -34.78
N PRO A 16 19.25 45.26 -34.84
CA PRO A 16 18.51 45.42 -36.10
C PRO A 16 18.93 46.61 -36.97
N HIS A 17 19.68 47.57 -36.42
CA HIS A 17 20.20 48.73 -37.16
C HIS A 17 21.62 48.53 -37.71
N GLN A 18 22.27 47.41 -37.43
CA GLN A 18 23.61 47.12 -37.92
C GLN A 18 23.61 45.95 -38.88
N ASP A 19 24.37 46.09 -39.97
CA ASP A 19 24.58 45.01 -40.91
C ASP A 19 25.54 43.97 -40.34
N ILE A 20 25.23 42.71 -40.63
CA ILE A 20 26.11 41.58 -40.38
C ILE A 20 27.35 41.74 -41.27
N ILE A 21 28.53 41.73 -40.65
CA ILE A 21 29.80 41.95 -41.35
C ILE A 21 30.73 40.74 -41.32
N SER A 22 30.49 39.78 -40.42
CA SER A 22 31.37 38.62 -40.23
C SER A 22 30.62 37.45 -39.59
N ILE A 23 31.29 36.31 -39.49
CA ILE A 23 30.78 35.07 -38.88
C ILE A 23 31.65 34.73 -37.69
N CYS A 24 31.04 34.49 -36.53
CA CYS A 24 31.75 33.95 -35.37
C CYS A 24 31.81 32.42 -35.48
N SER A 25 33.01 31.88 -35.70
CA SER A 25 33.24 30.44 -35.83
C SER A 25 33.44 29.73 -34.48
N THR A 26 33.70 30.49 -33.41
CA THR A 26 33.73 29.96 -32.04
C THR A 26 32.34 29.64 -31.51
N CYS A 27 31.30 30.32 -32.01
CA CYS A 27 29.93 30.09 -31.55
C CYS A 27 29.25 28.98 -32.37
N PRO A 28 28.33 28.21 -31.76
CA PRO A 28 27.61 27.17 -32.47
C PRO A 28 26.93 27.69 -33.74
N ASN A 29 26.92 26.85 -34.77
CA ASN A 29 26.23 27.09 -36.04
C ASN A 29 26.72 28.30 -36.85
N ASN A 30 27.99 28.71 -36.69
CA ASN A 30 28.60 29.79 -37.48
C ASN A 30 27.75 31.08 -37.39
N THR A 31 27.61 31.60 -36.17
CA THR A 31 26.71 32.71 -35.86
C THR A 31 27.06 33.98 -36.67
N PRO A 32 26.12 34.58 -37.42
CA PRO A 32 26.37 35.83 -38.12
C PRO A 32 26.40 37.01 -37.13
N VAL A 33 27.42 37.86 -37.21
CA VAL A 33 27.68 38.94 -36.25
C VAL A 33 27.92 40.29 -36.94
N CYS A 34 27.38 41.37 -36.36
CA CYS A 34 27.71 42.75 -36.70
C CYS A 34 28.86 43.29 -35.83
N VAL A 35 29.31 44.52 -36.09
CA VAL A 35 30.38 45.18 -35.30
C VAL A 35 30.07 45.18 -33.81
N LYS A 36 28.85 45.59 -33.41
CA LYS A 36 28.45 45.61 -31.99
C LYS A 36 28.40 44.22 -31.36
N CYS A 37 28.01 43.19 -32.10
CA CYS A 37 28.08 41.82 -31.61
C CYS A 37 29.51 41.42 -31.27
N ILE A 38 30.46 41.74 -32.17
CA ILE A 38 31.88 41.39 -31.99
C ILE A 38 32.44 42.08 -30.75
N THR A 39 32.17 43.38 -30.57
CA THR A 39 32.73 44.13 -29.44
C THR A 39 32.08 43.77 -28.10
N ASN A 40 30.78 43.47 -28.08
CA ASN A 40 30.05 43.32 -26.83
C ASN A 40 29.95 41.86 -26.36
N PHE A 41 29.60 40.94 -27.27
CA PHE A 41 29.20 39.58 -26.91
C PHE A 41 30.18 38.50 -27.41
N HIS A 42 30.98 38.82 -28.43
CA HIS A 42 31.92 37.87 -29.04
C HIS A 42 33.37 38.38 -28.96
N ASN A 43 33.69 39.18 -27.93
CA ASN A 43 35.03 39.70 -27.74
C ASN A 43 36.00 38.54 -27.44
N GLY A 44 37.10 38.47 -28.17
CA GLY A 44 38.06 37.36 -28.07
C GLY A 44 37.66 36.08 -28.83
N HIS A 45 36.50 36.04 -29.49
CA HIS A 45 36.12 34.90 -30.33
C HIS A 45 36.78 34.98 -31.72
N ARG A 46 36.88 33.82 -32.38
CA ARG A 46 37.41 33.72 -33.75
C ARG A 46 36.35 34.18 -34.75
N ILE A 47 36.71 35.20 -35.53
CA ILE A 47 35.83 35.82 -36.52
C ILE A 47 36.33 35.53 -37.94
N ASN A 48 35.46 34.97 -38.77
CA ASN A 48 35.68 34.66 -40.18
C ASN A 48 35.00 35.71 -41.07
N LYS A 49 35.60 36.02 -42.23
CA LYS A 49 35.04 36.96 -43.21
C LYS A 49 33.86 36.31 -43.95
N LEU A 50 32.79 37.07 -44.21
CA LEU A 50 31.63 36.59 -44.98
C LEU A 50 31.97 36.11 -46.39
N ASN A 51 33.03 36.67 -46.99
CA ASN A 51 33.47 36.34 -48.34
C ASN A 51 34.34 35.08 -48.42
N ASP A 52 34.53 34.34 -47.31
CA ASP A 52 35.23 33.06 -47.33
C ASP A 52 34.42 32.02 -48.11
N LEU A 53 34.89 31.71 -49.33
CA LEU A 53 34.19 30.84 -50.28
C LEU A 53 34.06 29.40 -49.75
N ASN A 54 35.06 28.91 -49.02
CA ASN A 54 35.06 27.55 -48.48
C ASN A 54 34.02 27.42 -47.37
N LEU A 55 34.00 28.36 -46.42
CA LEU A 55 33.01 28.38 -45.35
C LEU A 55 31.58 28.54 -45.90
N ARG A 56 31.39 29.42 -46.89
CA ARG A 56 30.09 29.62 -47.55
C ARG A 56 29.58 28.32 -48.20
N ASN A 57 30.46 27.59 -48.90
CA ASN A 57 30.10 26.34 -49.54
C ASN A 57 29.75 25.25 -48.51
N GLN A 58 30.51 25.16 -47.42
CA GLN A 58 30.26 24.23 -46.32
C GLN A 58 28.89 24.49 -45.65
N ILE A 59 28.59 25.74 -45.30
CA ILE A 59 27.30 26.10 -44.69
C ILE A 59 26.14 25.80 -45.64
N LYS A 60 26.29 26.14 -46.94
CA LYS A 60 25.26 25.87 -47.95
C LYS A 60 25.00 24.37 -48.13
N GLN A 61 26.05 23.55 -48.17
CA GLN A 61 25.92 22.09 -48.28
C GLN A 61 25.30 21.50 -47.01
N TYR A 62 25.74 21.92 -45.82
CA TYR A 62 25.17 21.47 -44.56
C TYR A 62 23.69 21.81 -44.46
N PHE A 63 23.32 23.06 -44.75
CA PHE A 63 21.91 23.48 -44.71
C PHE A 63 21.05 22.68 -45.70
N LYS A 64 21.51 22.50 -46.94
CA LYS A 64 20.78 21.75 -47.97
C LYS A 64 20.66 20.26 -47.63
N ASN A 65 21.72 19.64 -47.13
CA ASN A 65 21.78 18.17 -47.00
C ASN A 65 21.38 17.67 -45.60
N GLN A 66 21.51 18.51 -44.56
CA GLN A 66 21.23 18.12 -43.17
C GLN A 66 20.02 18.87 -42.61
N THR A 67 19.93 20.19 -42.81
CA THR A 67 18.86 20.99 -42.19
C THR A 67 17.53 20.87 -42.95
N ILE A 68 17.53 21.01 -44.28
CA ILE A 68 16.29 20.94 -45.09
C ILE A 68 15.54 19.61 -44.91
N PRO A 69 16.19 18.42 -44.93
CA PRO A 69 15.48 17.16 -44.69
C PRO A 69 14.82 17.10 -43.30
N LYS A 70 15.51 17.60 -42.25
CA LYS A 70 14.94 17.67 -40.89
C LYS A 70 13.73 18.59 -40.82
N LEU A 71 13.79 19.74 -41.49
CA LEU A 71 12.65 20.68 -41.57
C LEU A 71 11.48 20.08 -42.35
N ASN A 72 11.73 19.37 -43.45
CA ASN A 72 10.67 18.68 -44.19
C ASN A 72 10.01 17.58 -43.34
N ASN A 73 10.79 16.81 -42.60
CA ASN A 73 10.26 15.83 -41.63
C ASN A 73 9.43 16.51 -40.54
N TYR A 74 9.90 17.65 -40.00
CA TYR A 74 9.11 18.45 -39.05
C TYR A 74 7.76 18.90 -39.63
N ILE A 75 7.73 19.34 -40.89
CA ILE A 75 6.48 19.71 -41.58
C ILE A 75 5.56 18.49 -41.77
N GLU A 76 6.10 17.34 -42.16
CA GLU A 76 5.32 16.09 -42.30
C GLU A 76 4.74 15.62 -40.97
N ASN A 77 5.51 15.69 -39.88
CA ASN A 77 5.02 15.38 -38.54
C ASN A 77 3.90 16.34 -38.12
N ASN A 78 4.03 17.64 -38.40
CA ASN A 78 2.95 18.59 -38.11
C ASN A 78 1.68 18.29 -38.91
N LYS A 79 1.79 17.82 -40.16
CA LYS A 79 0.63 17.39 -40.95
C LYS A 79 -0.05 16.17 -40.32
N LYS A 80 0.72 15.17 -39.88
CA LYS A 80 0.18 13.99 -39.17
C LYS A 80 -0.55 14.38 -37.89
N ILE A 81 0.06 15.25 -37.07
CA ILE A 81 -0.55 15.78 -35.85
C ILE A 81 -1.88 16.48 -36.17
N LEU A 82 -1.93 17.29 -37.24
CA LEU A 82 -3.13 17.98 -37.65
C LEU A 82 -4.23 17.03 -38.14
N ASP A 83 -3.87 15.98 -38.88
CA ASP A 83 -4.81 14.95 -39.35
C ASP A 83 -5.38 14.14 -38.18
N GLU A 84 -4.54 13.78 -37.21
CA GLU A 84 -4.97 13.11 -35.97
C GLU A 84 -5.90 14.00 -35.14
N LEU A 85 -5.59 15.28 -34.97
CA LEU A 85 -6.44 16.25 -34.28
C LEU A 85 -7.83 16.37 -34.94
N ASN A 86 -7.86 16.43 -36.27
CA ASN A 86 -9.12 16.53 -37.02
C ASN A 86 -9.98 15.26 -36.87
N ASN A 87 -9.36 14.07 -36.87
CA ASN A 87 -10.05 12.81 -36.63
C ASN A 87 -10.59 12.72 -35.20
N HIS A 88 -9.82 13.13 -34.19
CA HIS A 88 -10.29 13.19 -32.80
C HIS A 88 -11.50 14.13 -32.66
N PHE A 89 -11.44 15.32 -33.27
CA PHE A 89 -12.55 16.27 -33.23
C PHE A 89 -13.82 15.71 -33.89
N LYS A 90 -13.68 14.92 -34.96
CA LYS A 90 -14.81 14.20 -35.57
C LYS A 90 -15.43 13.18 -34.61
N GLN A 91 -14.60 12.42 -33.89
CA GLN A 91 -15.06 11.43 -32.91
C GLN A 91 -15.78 12.09 -31.72
N ILE A 92 -15.31 13.26 -31.26
CA ILE A 92 -16.00 14.05 -30.23
C ILE A 92 -17.42 14.42 -30.69
N LYS A 93 -17.56 14.90 -31.93
CA LYS A 93 -18.88 15.25 -32.48
C LYS A 93 -19.82 14.05 -32.55
N GLU A 94 -19.33 12.90 -32.98
CA GLU A 94 -20.13 11.68 -33.07
C GLU A 94 -20.55 11.16 -31.68
N ASN A 95 -19.63 11.18 -30.70
CA ASN A 95 -19.92 10.78 -29.33
C ASN A 95 -20.91 11.74 -28.66
N HIS A 96 -20.79 13.05 -28.89
CA HIS A 96 -21.73 14.03 -28.38
C HIS A 96 -23.16 13.75 -28.86
N THR A 97 -23.34 13.52 -30.17
CA THR A 97 -24.65 13.17 -30.73
C THR A 97 -25.21 11.86 -30.15
N LYS A 98 -24.40 10.81 -30.05
CA LYS A 98 -24.82 9.54 -29.43
C LYS A 98 -25.21 9.69 -27.97
N ASN A 99 -24.50 10.52 -27.20
CA ASN A 99 -24.79 10.77 -25.80
C ASN A 99 -26.11 11.55 -25.63
N LEU A 100 -26.40 12.51 -26.52
CA LEU A 100 -27.68 13.20 -26.55
C LEU A 100 -28.84 12.22 -26.79
N ASP A 101 -28.73 11.35 -27.79
CA ASP A 101 -29.75 10.35 -28.10
C ASP A 101 -29.96 9.38 -26.93
N LYS A 102 -28.86 8.85 -26.37
CA LYS A 102 -28.89 7.94 -25.22
C LYS A 102 -29.52 8.56 -23.98
N THR A 103 -29.26 9.85 -23.74
CA THR A 103 -29.88 10.60 -22.62
C THR A 103 -31.38 10.75 -22.84
N ALA A 104 -31.81 11.10 -24.06
CA ALA A 104 -33.21 11.23 -24.40
C ALA A 104 -33.98 9.91 -24.20
N ASP A 105 -33.40 8.78 -24.61
CA ASP A 105 -33.99 7.45 -24.46
C ASP A 105 -34.14 7.05 -22.98
N ARG A 106 -33.12 7.29 -22.14
CA ARG A 106 -33.17 6.94 -20.71
C ARG A 106 -34.16 7.79 -19.93
N ILE A 107 -34.24 9.09 -20.22
CA ILE A 107 -35.27 9.95 -19.64
C ILE A 107 -36.68 9.48 -20.04
N LYS A 108 -36.85 8.99 -21.27
CA LYS A 108 -38.14 8.45 -21.75
C LYS A 108 -38.55 7.19 -20.98
N GLU A 109 -37.61 6.30 -20.65
CA GLU A 109 -37.88 5.12 -19.81
C GLU A 109 -38.28 5.52 -18.39
N LEU A 110 -37.57 6.45 -17.76
CA LEU A 110 -37.89 6.93 -16.40
C LEU A 110 -39.31 7.53 -16.34
N LYS A 111 -39.67 8.36 -17.33
CA LYS A 111 -41.03 8.91 -17.44
C LYS A 111 -42.11 7.84 -17.51
N LYS A 112 -41.86 6.71 -18.20
CA LYS A 112 -42.81 5.59 -18.24
C LYS A 112 -43.05 4.98 -16.86
N ILE A 113 -41.99 4.80 -16.07
CA ILE A 113 -42.07 4.22 -14.72
C ILE A 113 -42.86 5.14 -13.78
N ILE A 114 -42.54 6.44 -13.80
CA ILE A 114 -43.24 7.45 -12.98
C ILE A 114 -44.72 7.50 -13.34
N ASN A 115 -45.04 7.58 -14.64
CA ASN A 115 -46.43 7.62 -15.10
C ASN A 115 -47.19 6.34 -14.76
N ALA A 116 -46.55 5.17 -14.86
CA ALA A 116 -47.18 3.91 -14.46
C ALA A 116 -47.54 3.92 -12.97
N LYS A 117 -46.62 4.40 -12.12
CA LYS A 117 -46.86 4.46 -10.67
C LYS A 117 -47.95 5.48 -10.30
N GLU A 118 -47.96 6.63 -10.96
CA GLU A 118 -49.02 7.63 -10.82
C GLU A 118 -50.40 7.02 -11.16
N ASN A 119 -50.48 6.32 -12.29
CA ASN A 119 -51.72 5.68 -12.74
C ASN A 119 -52.16 4.57 -11.79
N ASP A 120 -51.25 3.79 -11.21
CA ASP A 120 -51.58 2.77 -10.22
C ASP A 120 -52.20 3.37 -8.96
N VAL A 121 -51.65 4.48 -8.46
CA VAL A 121 -52.20 5.17 -7.28
C VAL A 121 -53.57 5.77 -7.60
N LYS A 122 -53.73 6.45 -8.74
CA LYS A 122 -55.02 6.99 -9.19
C LYS A 122 -56.08 5.90 -9.31
N ARG A 123 -55.72 4.76 -9.93
CA ARG A 123 -56.62 3.62 -10.10
C ARG A 123 -57.04 3.05 -8.75
N LEU A 124 -56.12 2.89 -7.81
CA LEU A 124 -56.45 2.40 -6.46
C LEU A 124 -57.42 3.34 -5.73
N LEU A 125 -57.17 4.66 -5.79
CA LEU A 125 -58.06 5.66 -5.18
C LEU A 125 -59.45 5.65 -5.82
N LEU A 126 -59.53 5.55 -7.15
CA LEU A 126 -60.81 5.43 -7.87
C LEU A 126 -61.55 4.15 -7.47
N THR A 127 -60.87 3.00 -7.43
CA THR A 127 -61.49 1.75 -7.00
C THR A 127 -62.04 1.84 -5.57
N LYS A 128 -61.30 2.46 -4.64
CA LYS A 128 -61.79 2.66 -3.26
C LYS A 128 -62.97 3.62 -3.18
N LEU A 129 -63.02 4.64 -4.04
CA LEU A 129 -64.19 5.50 -4.15
C LEU A 129 -65.40 4.77 -4.72
N ASP A 130 -65.20 3.92 -5.72
CA ASP A 130 -66.26 3.10 -6.32
C ASP A 130 -66.85 2.12 -5.29
N GLU A 131 -65.99 1.44 -4.52
CA GLU A 131 -66.40 0.57 -3.40
C GLU A 131 -67.28 1.34 -2.38
N ASN A 132 -66.86 2.55 -1.98
CA ASN A 132 -67.65 3.39 -1.06
C ASN A 132 -68.96 3.90 -1.71
N THR A 133 -68.97 4.13 -3.02
CA THR A 133 -70.17 4.53 -3.77
C THR A 133 -71.18 3.39 -3.81
N GLU A 134 -70.72 2.16 -4.01
CA GLU A 134 -71.56 0.96 -3.95
C GLU A 134 -72.15 0.77 -2.55
N VAL A 135 -71.34 0.90 -1.50
CA VAL A 135 -71.81 0.90 -0.10
C VAL A 135 -72.88 1.98 0.12
N ASN A 136 -72.65 3.20 -0.38
CA ASN A 136 -73.61 4.30 -0.25
C ASN A 136 -74.95 4.00 -0.96
N ASN A 137 -74.91 3.41 -2.15
CA ASN A 137 -76.11 3.02 -2.88
C ASN A 137 -76.88 1.95 -2.11
N ILE A 138 -76.19 0.93 -1.56
CA ILE A 138 -76.81 -0.11 -0.73
C ILE A 138 -77.50 0.50 0.50
N ILE A 139 -76.83 1.42 1.20
CA ILE A 139 -77.39 2.12 2.35
C ILE A 139 -78.62 2.93 1.94
N THR A 140 -78.51 3.73 0.87
CA THR A 140 -79.57 4.61 0.38
C THR A 140 -80.80 3.80 -0.03
N THR A 141 -80.64 2.79 -0.90
CA THR A 141 -81.74 1.92 -1.32
C THR A 141 -82.37 1.18 -0.16
N THR A 142 -81.58 0.73 0.82
CA THR A 142 -82.11 0.08 2.02
C THR A 142 -82.99 1.04 2.83
N ILE A 143 -82.53 2.28 3.04
CA ILE A 143 -83.28 3.31 3.76
C ILE A 143 -84.53 3.72 2.97
N GLU A 144 -84.42 3.95 1.67
CA GLU A 144 -85.54 4.31 0.80
C GLU A 144 -86.61 3.21 0.77
N ASN A 145 -86.22 1.93 0.69
CA ASN A 145 -87.17 0.82 0.77
C ASN A 145 -87.88 0.78 2.12
N LYS A 146 -87.14 0.95 3.22
CA LYS A 146 -87.74 1.06 4.58
C LYS A 146 -88.71 2.25 4.64
N ASN A 147 -88.32 3.41 4.12
CA ASN A 147 -89.15 4.61 4.08
C ASN A 147 -90.40 4.43 3.20
N ASN A 148 -90.29 3.77 2.05
CA ASN A 148 -91.42 3.52 1.16
C ASN A 148 -92.46 2.59 1.81
N ILE A 149 -92.02 1.57 2.55
CA ILE A 149 -92.92 0.74 3.37
C ILE A 149 -93.72 1.63 4.34
N VAL A 150 -93.02 2.53 5.03
CA VAL A 150 -93.63 3.47 5.99
C VAL A 150 -94.57 4.47 5.30
N TYR A 151 -94.14 5.09 4.19
CA TYR A 151 -94.95 6.04 3.44
C TYR A 151 -96.21 5.39 2.86
N ASN A 152 -96.11 4.17 2.33
CA ASN A 152 -97.26 3.44 1.82
C ASN A 152 -98.24 3.11 2.95
N ALA A 153 -97.75 2.69 4.12
CA ALA A 153 -98.60 2.45 5.28
C ALA A 153 -99.29 3.74 5.78
N ILE A 154 -98.56 4.86 5.85
CA ILE A 154 -99.14 6.17 6.22
C ILE A 154 -100.18 6.62 5.20
N LYS A 155 -99.86 6.51 3.90
CA LYS A 155 -100.77 6.88 2.82
C LYS A 155 -102.03 6.02 2.85
N TYR A 156 -101.89 4.70 2.97
CA TYR A 156 -103.01 3.79 3.12
C TYR A 156 -103.91 4.20 4.28
N ASN A 157 -103.35 4.44 5.48
CA ASN A 157 -104.12 4.90 6.63
C ASN A 157 -104.82 6.26 6.40
N ASN A 158 -104.20 7.18 5.65
CA ASN A 158 -104.81 8.48 5.34
C ASN A 158 -105.92 8.37 4.27
N ASP A 159 -105.73 7.51 3.25
CA ASP A 159 -106.71 7.25 2.21
C ASP A 159 -107.92 6.47 2.78
N ASP A 160 -107.68 5.53 3.70
CA ASP A 160 -108.72 4.78 4.43
C ASP A 160 -109.52 5.71 5.37
N ASN A 161 -108.84 6.66 6.03
CA ASN A 161 -109.53 7.71 6.82
C ASN A 161 -110.33 8.70 5.96
N ASN A 162 -109.94 8.94 4.71
CA ASN A 162 -110.69 9.80 3.78
C ASN A 162 -111.86 9.07 3.10
N ASN A 163 -111.76 7.75 2.86
CA ASN A 163 -112.84 6.94 2.31
C ASN A 163 -113.89 6.50 3.35
N ASN A 164 -113.58 6.59 4.65
CA ASN A 164 -114.56 6.37 5.72
C ASN A 164 -115.67 7.45 5.80
N ASN A 165 -115.60 8.49 4.96
CA ASN A 165 -116.70 9.40 4.70
C ASN A 165 -117.20 9.22 3.26
N ASN A 166 -117.78 8.06 2.93
CA ASN A 166 -118.97 7.97 2.08
C ASN A 166 -119.45 6.52 1.98
N ASN A 167 -120.60 6.28 2.63
CA ASN A 167 -121.61 5.26 2.35
C ASN A 167 -121.14 3.83 2.02
N ILE A 168 -121.22 3.02 3.08
CA ILE A 168 -121.57 1.61 3.05
C ILE A 168 -122.59 1.34 1.93
N ASP A 169 -122.20 0.56 0.91
CA ASP A 169 -123.05 -0.44 0.27
C ASP A 169 -122.21 -1.38 -0.63
N ASP A 170 -122.25 -2.67 -0.25
CA ASP A 170 -122.09 -3.90 -1.03
C ASP A 170 -120.89 -4.07 -1.98
N ASN A 171 -119.73 -4.38 -1.40
CA ASN A 171 -118.83 -5.40 -1.98
C ASN A 171 -117.97 -6.05 -0.88
N ASN A 172 -118.45 -7.13 -0.26
CA ASN A 172 -117.79 -7.83 0.87
C ASN A 172 -116.35 -8.30 0.56
N ASN A 173 -116.04 -8.57 -0.71
CA ASN A 173 -114.68 -8.93 -1.12
C ASN A 173 -113.72 -7.73 -1.06
N ASN A 174 -114.19 -6.49 -1.28
CA ASN A 174 -113.33 -5.30 -1.17
C ASN A 174 -112.93 -5.03 0.28
N ASN A 175 -113.86 -5.20 1.22
CA ASN A 175 -113.62 -4.95 2.64
C ASN A 175 -112.63 -5.97 3.27
N ILE A 176 -112.69 -7.24 2.84
CA ILE A 176 -111.69 -8.25 3.21
C ILE A 176 -110.32 -7.95 2.58
N ASN A 177 -110.29 -7.51 1.31
CA ASN A 177 -109.04 -7.14 0.65
C ASN A 177 -108.38 -5.91 1.29
N GLU A 178 -109.16 -4.91 1.71
CA GLU A 178 -108.70 -3.76 2.49
C GLU A 178 -108.10 -4.20 3.83
N PHE A 179 -108.81 -5.03 4.61
CA PHE A 179 -108.27 -5.55 5.86
C PHE A 179 -106.98 -6.38 5.67
N ILE A 180 -106.86 -7.14 4.58
CA ILE A 180 -105.64 -7.87 4.23
C ILE A 180 -104.47 -6.90 3.93
N GLU A 181 -104.72 -5.81 3.20
CA GLU A 181 -103.69 -4.78 2.94
C GLU A 181 -103.28 -4.05 4.23
N LEU A 182 -104.22 -3.73 5.12
CA LEU A 182 -103.93 -3.18 6.45
C LEU A 182 -103.04 -4.13 7.28
N LEU A 183 -103.36 -5.43 7.27
CA LEU A 183 -102.55 -6.45 7.96
C LEU A 183 -101.14 -6.55 7.38
N LYS A 184 -100.98 -6.46 6.05
CA LYS A 184 -99.66 -6.44 5.40
C LYS A 184 -98.85 -5.21 5.82
N HIS A 185 -99.43 -4.03 5.75
CA HIS A 185 -98.77 -2.79 6.19
C HIS A 185 -98.40 -2.84 7.68
N SER A 186 -99.33 -3.28 8.54
CA SER A 186 -99.10 -3.42 9.99
C SER A 186 -97.97 -4.40 10.30
N HIS A 187 -97.95 -5.57 9.66
CA HIS A 187 -96.89 -6.56 9.86
C HIS A 187 -95.52 -6.02 9.43
N GLN A 188 -95.44 -5.39 8.26
CA GLN A 188 -94.18 -4.80 7.75
C GLN A 188 -93.66 -3.67 8.65
N CYS A 189 -94.53 -2.77 9.12
CA CYS A 189 -94.15 -1.69 10.02
C CYS A 189 -93.72 -2.20 11.41
N ASN A 190 -94.43 -3.18 11.98
CA ASN A 190 -94.07 -3.74 13.29
C ASN A 190 -92.71 -4.45 13.25
N ASN A 191 -92.38 -5.15 12.15
CA ASN A 191 -91.05 -5.75 11.97
C ASN A 191 -89.92 -4.70 11.83
N LEU A 192 -90.22 -3.52 11.25
CA LEU A 192 -89.28 -2.40 11.21
C LEU A 192 -89.08 -1.78 12.60
N LEU A 193 -90.18 -1.56 13.34
CA LEU A 193 -90.16 -1.00 14.69
C LEU A 193 -89.44 -1.92 15.69
N SER A 194 -89.59 -3.25 15.58
CA SER A 194 -88.89 -4.20 16.45
C SER A 194 -87.37 -4.22 16.24
N ASN A 195 -86.88 -3.72 15.09
CA ASN A 195 -85.47 -3.69 14.74
C ASN A 195 -84.89 -2.26 14.65
N ILE A 196 -85.58 -1.26 15.19
CA ILE A 196 -85.21 0.18 15.03
C ILE A 196 -83.79 0.48 15.52
N ASN A 197 -83.32 -0.25 16.53
CA ASN A 197 -81.99 -0.07 17.15
C ASN A 197 -80.90 -0.95 16.52
N ASN A 198 -81.22 -1.88 15.62
CA ASN A 198 -80.27 -2.78 14.94
C ASN A 198 -80.17 -2.41 13.45
N ASN A 199 -79.47 -1.32 13.15
CA ASN A 199 -79.11 -0.98 11.78
C ASN A 199 -77.68 -1.47 11.50
N ASN A 200 -77.51 -2.76 11.20
CA ASN A 200 -76.26 -3.29 10.66
C ASN A 200 -76.06 -2.79 9.21
N LEU A 201 -75.73 -1.50 9.07
CA LEU A 201 -75.33 -0.92 7.79
C LEU A 201 -73.83 -1.18 7.57
N PRO A 202 -73.39 -1.41 6.33
CA PRO A 202 -71.96 -1.51 6.04
C PRO A 202 -71.24 -0.19 6.38
N GLU A 203 -70.01 -0.28 6.88
CA GLU A 203 -69.20 0.90 7.20
C GLU A 203 -68.42 1.40 5.97
N TYR A 204 -68.24 2.72 5.86
CA TYR A 204 -67.34 3.31 4.89
C TYR A 204 -65.89 3.06 5.28
N ILE A 205 -65.02 2.89 4.28
CA ILE A 205 -63.58 2.76 4.51
C ILE A 205 -62.92 4.10 4.17
N ASP A 206 -62.35 4.78 5.17
CA ASP A 206 -61.53 5.97 4.95
C ASP A 206 -60.15 5.57 4.40
N THR A 207 -59.73 6.20 3.31
CA THR A 207 -58.44 5.95 2.68
C THR A 207 -57.57 7.20 2.77
N GLN A 208 -56.58 7.17 3.65
CA GLN A 208 -55.63 8.27 3.79
C GLN A 208 -54.37 8.05 2.94
N LEU A 209 -54.02 9.05 2.12
CA LEU A 209 -52.75 9.06 1.41
C LEU A 209 -51.63 9.46 2.37
N ILE A 210 -50.86 8.49 2.83
CA ILE A 210 -49.68 8.74 3.69
C ILE A 210 -48.47 9.03 2.79
N ILE A 211 -48.03 10.29 2.74
CA ILE A 211 -46.74 10.65 2.15
C ILE A 211 -45.66 10.27 3.15
N LYS A 212 -44.95 9.16 2.89
CA LYS A 212 -44.00 8.58 3.83
C LYS A 212 -42.75 9.44 4.08
N GLU A 213 -42.43 10.39 3.19
CA GLU A 213 -41.35 11.39 3.32
C GLU A 213 -41.45 12.40 2.17
N ASN A 214 -41.17 13.70 2.41
CA ASN A 214 -41.17 14.74 1.36
C ASN A 214 -39.82 14.79 0.62
N ASN A 215 -39.35 13.62 0.15
CA ASN A 215 -38.01 13.41 -0.39
C ASN A 215 -37.94 13.62 -1.91
N LEU A 216 -38.46 14.75 -2.40
CA LEU A 216 -38.22 15.21 -3.78
C LEU A 216 -36.71 15.34 -4.06
N ASP A 217 -35.94 15.72 -3.04
CA ASP A 217 -34.48 15.80 -3.12
C ASP A 217 -33.84 14.41 -3.28
N SER A 218 -34.34 13.35 -2.62
CA SER A 218 -33.80 12.00 -2.85
C SER A 218 -34.12 11.46 -4.24
N ILE A 219 -35.25 11.86 -4.85
CA ILE A 219 -35.54 11.54 -6.27
C ILE A 219 -34.62 12.34 -7.19
N LYS A 220 -34.33 13.59 -6.86
CA LYS A 220 -33.36 14.44 -7.57
C LYS A 220 -31.94 13.85 -7.48
N ASP A 221 -31.53 13.38 -6.30
CA ASP A 221 -30.25 12.72 -6.07
C ASP A 221 -30.16 11.37 -6.80
N LEU A 222 -31.24 10.57 -6.78
CA LEU A 222 -31.32 9.34 -7.59
C LEU A 222 -31.23 9.64 -9.08
N THR A 223 -31.88 10.70 -9.56
CA THR A 223 -31.82 11.12 -10.98
C THR A 223 -30.41 11.57 -11.36
N ASN A 224 -29.74 12.33 -10.48
CA ASN A 224 -28.33 12.72 -10.64
C ASN A 224 -27.39 11.51 -10.62
N SER A 225 -27.70 10.45 -9.85
CA SER A 225 -26.93 9.19 -9.86
C SER A 225 -27.18 8.33 -11.11
N TYR A 226 -28.33 8.49 -11.75
CA TYR A 226 -28.74 7.69 -12.92
C TYR A 226 -28.22 8.26 -14.25
N LEU A 227 -28.08 9.59 -14.31
CA LEU A 227 -27.55 10.33 -15.45
C LEU A 227 -26.61 11.41 -14.93
N GLU A 228 -25.33 11.08 -14.89
CA GLU A 228 -24.26 12.04 -14.62
C GLU A 228 -23.62 12.43 -15.96
N VAL A 229 -23.59 13.74 -16.24
CA VAL A 229 -22.72 14.27 -17.29
C VAL A 229 -21.40 14.60 -16.60
N ASP A 230 -20.42 13.72 -16.77
CA ASP A 230 -19.07 13.99 -16.33
C ASP A 230 -18.45 15.01 -17.30
N ASP A 231 -18.57 16.29 -16.96
CA ASP A 231 -17.97 17.41 -17.68
C ASP A 231 -16.43 17.43 -17.57
N GLY A 232 -15.87 16.48 -16.82
CA GLY A 232 -14.46 16.38 -16.46
C GLY A 232 -13.72 15.25 -17.14
N ILE A 233 -14.25 14.58 -18.19
CA ILE A 233 -13.48 13.62 -19.00
C ILE A 233 -12.67 14.40 -20.04
N PRO A 234 -11.37 14.70 -19.81
CA PRO A 234 -10.55 15.34 -20.81
C PRO A 234 -10.20 14.27 -21.85
N LEU A 235 -10.19 14.62 -23.14
CA LEU A 235 -9.63 13.71 -24.15
C LEU A 235 -8.14 13.41 -23.95
N TYR A 236 -7.48 14.17 -23.07
CA TYR A 236 -6.24 13.74 -22.45
C TYR A 236 -6.55 13.12 -21.09
N GLN A 237 -6.86 11.83 -21.11
CA GLN A 237 -6.32 10.99 -20.06
C GLN A 237 -4.79 11.15 -20.18
N LEU A 238 -4.10 11.43 -19.08
CA LEU A 238 -2.85 10.70 -18.87
C LEU A 238 -3.32 9.23 -18.94
N ILE A 239 -3.19 8.58 -20.09
CA ILE A 239 -3.44 7.14 -20.17
C ILE A 239 -2.39 6.52 -19.23
N SER A 240 -2.64 5.37 -18.59
CA SER A 240 -1.59 4.69 -17.80
C SER A 240 -0.27 4.61 -18.58
N ASP A 241 -0.36 4.50 -19.90
CA ASP A 241 0.73 4.42 -20.86
C ASP A 241 1.58 5.71 -20.97
N SER A 242 1.14 6.81 -20.36
CA SER A 242 1.87 8.08 -20.28
C SER A 242 2.90 8.09 -19.16
N ILE A 243 2.70 7.26 -18.14
CA ILE A 243 3.63 7.06 -17.03
C ILE A 243 4.28 5.69 -17.23
N PRO A 244 5.59 5.62 -17.43
CA PRO A 244 6.26 4.33 -17.61
C PRO A 244 5.92 3.36 -16.48
N GLU A 245 5.64 2.09 -16.81
CA GLU A 245 5.34 1.05 -15.82
C GLU A 245 6.50 0.83 -14.81
N THR A 246 7.68 1.39 -15.07
CA THR A 246 8.81 1.39 -14.13
C THR A 246 8.63 2.36 -12.95
N VAL A 247 7.70 3.31 -13.02
CA VAL A 247 7.49 4.32 -11.97
C VAL A 247 6.88 3.68 -10.73
N LYS A 248 7.59 3.80 -9.60
CA LYS A 248 7.16 3.32 -8.28
C LYS A 248 6.78 4.45 -7.32
N ASP A 249 7.35 5.64 -7.55
CA ASP A 249 7.20 6.84 -6.75
C ASP A 249 6.63 7.95 -7.62
N LEU A 250 5.46 8.49 -7.27
CA LEU A 250 4.77 9.53 -8.03
C LEU A 250 4.52 10.76 -7.16
N PHE A 251 4.76 11.95 -7.72
CA PHE A 251 4.53 13.24 -7.07
C PHE A 251 3.48 14.03 -7.86
N LEU A 252 2.39 14.40 -7.19
CA LEU A 252 1.38 15.32 -7.71
C LEU A 252 1.48 16.61 -6.91
N LEU A 253 1.89 17.67 -7.60
CA LEU A 253 2.26 18.95 -7.00
C LEU A 253 1.07 19.92 -6.95
N ASP A 254 1.33 21.10 -6.38
CA ASP A 254 0.35 22.17 -6.22
C ASP A 254 -0.41 22.50 -7.50
N GLY A 255 -1.73 22.62 -7.38
CA GLY A 255 -2.61 23.02 -8.48
C GLY A 255 -3.07 21.86 -9.36
N PHE A 256 -2.63 20.62 -9.09
CA PHE A 256 -3.13 19.45 -9.79
C PHE A 256 -4.64 19.28 -9.58
N ASP A 257 -5.42 19.33 -10.66
CA ASP A 257 -6.89 19.39 -10.63
C ASP A 257 -7.54 18.39 -11.59
N GLN A 258 -7.06 17.15 -11.59
CA GLN A 258 -7.57 16.09 -12.46
C GLN A 258 -7.84 14.81 -11.65
N PRO A 259 -8.71 13.90 -12.13
CA PRO A 259 -8.90 12.59 -11.52
C PRO A 259 -7.59 11.78 -11.49
N LEU A 260 -7.37 11.00 -10.43
CA LEU A 260 -6.14 10.20 -10.24
C LEU A 260 -6.20 8.81 -10.89
N ASN A 261 -7.15 8.56 -11.79
CA ASN A 261 -7.36 7.26 -12.44
C ASN A 261 -6.25 6.87 -13.46
N PHE A 262 -5.33 7.78 -13.76
CA PHE A 262 -4.18 7.56 -14.65
C PHE A 262 -2.98 6.90 -13.95
N ILE A 263 -2.95 6.87 -12.62
CA ILE A 263 -1.79 6.39 -11.87
C ILE A 263 -1.63 4.87 -12.13
N PRO A 264 -0.49 4.42 -12.67
CA PRO A 264 -0.33 3.02 -13.01
C PRO A 264 -0.24 2.13 -11.76
N PRO A 265 -0.59 0.83 -11.86
CA PRO A 265 -0.58 -0.10 -10.73
C PRO A 265 0.83 -0.41 -10.19
N THR A 266 1.87 0.10 -10.83
CA THR A 266 3.26 -0.07 -10.39
C THR A 266 3.66 0.93 -9.31
N VAL A 267 2.90 2.03 -9.16
CA VAL A 267 3.11 3.05 -8.13
C VAL A 267 2.77 2.45 -6.75
N LYS A 268 3.78 2.49 -5.87
CA LYS A 268 3.69 2.06 -4.47
C LYS A 268 3.69 3.25 -3.51
N CYS A 269 4.34 4.34 -3.91
CA CYS A 269 4.53 5.56 -3.14
C CYS A 269 3.90 6.73 -3.90
N LEU A 270 2.93 7.38 -3.27
CA LEU A 270 2.22 8.53 -3.84
C LEU A 270 2.41 9.75 -2.94
N ASN A 271 2.80 10.87 -3.53
CA ASN A 271 3.05 12.12 -2.81
C ASN A 271 2.08 13.18 -3.36
N LEU A 272 1.26 13.76 -2.49
CA LEU A 272 0.19 14.68 -2.84
C LEU A 272 0.38 16.03 -2.15
N GLN A 273 0.57 17.09 -2.93
CA GLN A 273 0.64 18.46 -2.42
C GLN A 273 -0.76 19.11 -2.42
N ASN A 274 -0.93 20.38 -2.80
CA ASN A 274 -2.25 21.02 -2.82
C ASN A 274 -3.08 20.62 -4.06
N ILE A 275 -3.57 19.37 -4.04
CA ILE A 275 -4.48 18.82 -5.04
C ILE A 275 -5.83 19.54 -4.98
N LYS A 276 -6.30 20.03 -6.11
CA LYS A 276 -7.58 20.74 -6.27
C LYS A 276 -8.73 19.79 -6.56
N TYR A 277 -8.43 18.67 -7.23
CA TYR A 277 -9.40 17.63 -7.50
C TYR A 277 -9.90 16.99 -6.20
N GLN A 278 -11.20 16.79 -6.05
CA GLN A 278 -11.79 16.22 -4.85
C GLN A 278 -11.49 14.72 -4.73
N LEU A 279 -10.72 14.36 -3.71
CA LEU A 279 -10.27 12.99 -3.51
C LEU A 279 -11.34 12.12 -2.82
N THR A 280 -11.48 10.89 -3.30
CA THR A 280 -12.36 9.85 -2.73
C THR A 280 -11.59 8.53 -2.56
N PRO A 281 -12.11 7.54 -1.80
CA PRO A 281 -11.43 6.25 -1.63
C PRO A 281 -11.04 5.52 -2.90
N VAL A 282 -11.73 5.77 -4.01
CA VAL A 282 -11.42 5.17 -5.32
C VAL A 282 -10.38 5.95 -6.12
N SER A 283 -10.00 7.16 -5.69
CA SER A 283 -8.99 7.99 -6.35
C SER A 283 -7.57 7.44 -6.19
N ILE A 284 -7.30 6.69 -5.12
CA ILE A 284 -5.97 6.14 -4.85
C ILE A 284 -5.90 4.68 -5.34
N PRO A 285 -4.96 4.33 -6.22
CA PRO A 285 -4.81 2.95 -6.69
C PRO A 285 -4.57 1.97 -5.54
N LYS A 286 -5.08 0.74 -5.71
CA LYS A 286 -4.96 -0.32 -4.69
C LYS A 286 -3.52 -0.76 -4.42
N THR A 287 -2.57 -0.38 -5.27
CA THR A 287 -1.15 -0.73 -5.18
C THR A 287 -0.35 0.25 -4.33
N VAL A 288 -0.90 1.43 -4.05
CA VAL A 288 -0.29 2.44 -3.19
C VAL A 288 -0.32 1.93 -1.75
N THR A 289 0.86 1.81 -1.16
CA THR A 289 1.10 1.36 0.22
C THR A 289 1.69 2.46 1.10
N TYR A 290 2.38 3.43 0.49
CA TYR A 290 2.91 4.62 1.14
C TYR A 290 2.26 5.87 0.53
N LEU A 291 1.71 6.75 1.37
CA LEU A 291 1.10 8.01 0.97
C LEU A 291 1.73 9.16 1.76
N SER A 292 2.33 10.13 1.07
CA SER A 292 2.79 11.38 1.68
C SER A 292 1.87 12.53 1.30
N LEU A 293 1.40 13.28 2.28
CA LEU A 293 0.65 14.52 2.10
C LEU A 293 1.58 15.69 2.37
N LEU A 294 2.01 16.33 1.30
CA LEU A 294 3.02 17.39 1.28
C LEU A 294 2.45 18.73 1.77
N ASP A 295 3.33 19.70 1.98
CA ASP A 295 2.99 21.04 2.44
C ASP A 295 1.88 21.69 1.61
N GLY A 296 0.84 22.19 2.28
CA GLY A 296 -0.28 22.85 1.60
C GLY A 296 -1.48 21.94 1.29
N PHE A 297 -1.39 20.62 1.45
CA PHE A 297 -2.52 19.71 1.27
C PHE A 297 -3.71 20.12 2.16
N ASN A 298 -4.91 20.26 1.60
CA ASN A 298 -6.05 20.86 2.30
C ASN A 298 -7.38 20.11 2.15
N GLN A 299 -7.35 18.78 2.07
CA GLN A 299 -8.55 17.95 1.99
C GLN A 299 -8.68 17.01 3.19
N SER A 300 -9.90 16.52 3.44
CA SER A 300 -10.18 15.52 4.47
C SER A 300 -9.43 14.23 4.23
N LEU A 301 -8.88 13.59 5.26
CA LEU A 301 -8.08 12.36 5.10
C LEU A 301 -8.92 11.08 4.94
N LYS A 302 -10.26 11.20 4.87
CA LYS A 302 -11.18 10.05 4.75
C LYS A 302 -11.12 9.34 3.40
N PHE A 303 -10.49 9.94 2.38
CA PHE A 303 -10.30 9.29 1.08
C PHE A 303 -9.20 8.22 1.12
N ILE A 304 -8.39 8.11 2.18
CA ILE A 304 -7.24 7.22 2.17
C ILE A 304 -7.71 5.76 2.32
N PRO A 305 -7.47 4.88 1.34
CA PRO A 305 -7.93 3.49 1.39
C PRO A 305 -7.08 2.62 2.33
N ARG A 306 -7.60 1.43 2.68
CA ARG A 306 -6.94 0.44 3.57
C ARG A 306 -5.65 -0.18 3.01
N THR A 307 -5.40 0.01 1.71
CA THR A 307 -4.18 -0.45 1.04
C THR A 307 -2.97 0.37 1.47
N VAL A 308 -3.17 1.64 1.84
CA VAL A 308 -2.13 2.50 2.40
C VAL A 308 -1.83 2.05 3.83
N LYS A 309 -0.58 1.68 4.08
CA LYS A 309 -0.05 1.22 5.37
C LYS A 309 0.81 2.27 6.06
N TRP A 310 1.45 3.15 5.30
CA TRP A 310 2.25 4.25 5.83
C TRP A 310 1.68 5.58 5.33
N LEU A 311 1.32 6.45 6.27
CA LEU A 311 0.93 7.83 6.02
C LEU A 311 1.98 8.80 6.55
N ASN A 312 2.53 9.65 5.69
CA ASN A 312 3.41 10.76 6.06
C ASN A 312 2.66 12.10 5.91
N LEU A 313 2.65 12.90 6.96
CA LEU A 313 2.01 14.22 7.03
C LEU A 313 3.06 15.32 7.15
N HIS A 314 3.23 16.10 6.10
CA HIS A 314 3.96 17.37 6.14
C HIS A 314 3.06 18.49 6.69
N ASN A 315 3.38 19.75 6.45
CA ASN A 315 2.61 20.88 6.96
C ASN A 315 1.30 21.10 6.16
N ILE A 316 0.37 20.16 6.32
CA ILE A 316 -0.95 20.19 5.69
C ILE A 316 -1.80 21.33 6.27
N LYS A 317 -2.69 21.89 5.45
CA LYS A 317 -3.65 22.93 5.84
C LYS A 317 -4.96 22.36 6.38
N TYR A 318 -5.27 21.10 6.07
CA TYR A 318 -6.47 20.46 6.59
C TYR A 318 -6.35 20.28 8.11
N GLN A 319 -7.25 20.91 8.87
CA GLN A 319 -7.23 20.87 10.32
C GLN A 319 -7.56 19.46 10.85
N LEU A 320 -6.61 18.87 11.56
CA LEU A 320 -6.80 17.59 12.23
C LEU A 320 -7.57 17.77 13.52
N ILE A 321 -8.57 16.92 13.70
CA ILE A 321 -9.37 16.73 14.92
C ILE A 321 -9.47 15.23 15.21
N THR A 322 -10.04 14.88 16.37
CA THR A 322 -10.29 13.47 16.73
C THR A 322 -11.07 12.75 15.62
N GLY A 323 -10.52 11.64 15.11
CA GLY A 323 -11.11 10.85 14.02
C GLY A 323 -10.84 11.38 12.61
N SER A 324 -10.01 12.42 12.44
CA SER A 324 -9.55 12.86 11.11
C SER A 324 -8.66 11.84 10.41
N ILE A 325 -7.73 11.23 11.14
CA ILE A 325 -6.79 10.22 10.61
C ILE A 325 -7.46 8.84 10.64
N PRO A 326 -7.54 8.11 9.50
CA PRO A 326 -8.02 6.73 9.48
C PRO A 326 -7.21 5.78 10.38
N ASN A 327 -7.85 4.74 10.91
CA ASN A 327 -7.29 3.88 11.96
C ASN A 327 -6.65 2.58 11.45
N HIS A 328 -6.29 2.48 10.17
CA HIS A 328 -5.79 1.24 9.56
C HIS A 328 -4.31 1.29 9.16
N PHE A 329 -3.58 2.36 9.50
CA PHE A 329 -2.16 2.50 9.19
C PHE A 329 -1.31 1.66 10.15
N THR A 330 -0.19 1.18 9.64
CA THR A 330 0.88 0.55 10.42
C THR A 330 1.90 1.59 10.87
N ILE A 331 2.22 2.56 10.00
CA ILE A 331 3.17 3.62 10.31
C ILE A 331 2.48 4.97 10.08
N LEU A 332 2.55 5.83 11.09
CA LEU A 332 2.14 7.22 10.98
C LEU A 332 3.34 8.12 11.20
N GLU A 333 3.62 8.98 10.23
CA GLU A 333 4.75 9.90 10.24
C GLU A 333 4.26 11.35 10.19
N PHE A 334 4.85 12.18 11.05
CA PHE A 334 4.68 13.63 11.01
C PHE A 334 6.02 14.26 10.66
N SER A 335 6.12 14.87 9.48
CA SER A 335 7.36 15.45 8.98
C SER A 335 7.76 16.75 9.71
N ASN A 336 9.03 17.14 9.55
CA ASN A 336 9.57 18.39 10.09
C ASN A 336 8.72 19.60 9.65
N GLY A 337 8.39 20.48 10.59
CA GLY A 337 7.60 21.68 10.33
C GLY A 337 6.08 21.48 10.36
N PHE A 338 5.59 20.29 10.70
CA PHE A 338 4.17 20.06 10.96
C PHE A 338 3.66 21.02 12.05
N SER A 339 2.79 21.97 11.69
CA SER A 339 2.49 23.13 12.55
C SER A 339 1.22 23.00 13.40
N GLN A 340 0.45 21.92 13.23
CA GLN A 340 -0.80 21.75 13.99
C GLN A 340 -0.54 21.13 15.37
N THR A 341 -1.33 21.55 16.36
CA THR A 341 -1.22 21.05 17.74
C THR A 341 -1.71 19.62 17.88
N PHE A 342 -0.95 18.79 18.59
CA PHE A 342 -1.33 17.40 18.89
C PHE A 342 -2.28 17.33 20.09
N THR A 343 -3.59 17.30 19.82
CA THR A 343 -4.61 17.03 20.85
C THR A 343 -4.94 15.54 20.94
N LYS A 344 -5.40 15.12 22.12
CA LYS A 344 -5.76 13.72 22.41
C LYS A 344 -6.74 13.17 21.38
N GLY A 345 -6.38 12.03 20.78
CA GLY A 345 -7.22 11.32 19.81
C GLY A 345 -7.08 11.76 18.35
N ILE A 346 -6.21 12.74 18.03
CA ILE A 346 -5.79 12.98 16.64
C ILE A 346 -5.13 11.73 16.07
N ILE A 347 -4.18 11.17 16.83
CA ILE A 347 -3.55 9.90 16.50
C ILE A 347 -4.49 8.77 16.91
N PRO A 348 -4.87 7.86 15.98
CA PRO A 348 -5.76 6.76 16.30
C PRO A 348 -5.13 5.79 17.30
N GLY A 349 -5.93 5.27 18.24
CA GLY A 349 -5.50 4.26 19.21
C GLY A 349 -5.29 2.85 18.62
N SER A 350 -5.12 2.72 17.31
CA SER A 350 -4.73 1.49 16.63
C SER A 350 -3.28 1.51 16.15
N ILE A 351 -2.61 2.67 16.24
CA ILE A 351 -1.23 2.84 15.80
C ILE A 351 -0.27 2.36 16.91
N ASP A 352 0.72 1.55 16.52
CA ASP A 352 1.79 1.03 17.38
C ASP A 352 3.18 1.60 17.02
N PHE A 353 3.36 2.09 15.78
CA PHE A 353 4.60 2.69 15.27
C PHE A 353 4.38 4.14 14.80
N ILE A 354 5.14 5.08 15.39
CA ILE A 354 5.07 6.50 15.03
C ILE A 354 6.45 7.09 14.75
N ILE A 355 6.52 7.92 13.72
CA ILE A 355 7.69 8.73 13.37
C ILE A 355 7.32 10.21 13.55
N ILE A 356 8.14 10.97 14.27
CA ILE A 356 7.87 12.37 14.58
C ILE A 356 9.10 13.23 14.25
N GLY A 357 8.89 14.19 13.37
CA GLY A 357 9.79 15.29 13.06
C GLY A 357 9.79 16.38 14.13
N ASN A 358 10.50 17.47 13.87
CA ASN A 358 10.36 18.67 14.68
C ASN A 358 9.01 19.34 14.38
N VAL A 359 8.00 19.00 15.19
CA VAL A 359 6.60 19.42 15.03
C VAL A 359 6.22 20.52 16.02
N TYR A 360 5.04 21.13 15.87
CA TYR A 360 4.55 22.13 16.82
C TYR A 360 3.91 21.50 18.07
N GLN A 361 4.57 21.69 19.22
CA GLN A 361 4.06 21.45 20.57
C GLN A 361 3.46 20.04 20.82
N LEU A 362 4.26 19.18 21.43
CA LEU A 362 3.83 17.88 21.96
C LEU A 362 3.52 17.96 23.47
N THR A 363 2.52 17.22 23.91
CA THR A 363 2.06 17.15 25.30
C THR A 363 1.87 15.70 25.74
N LEU A 364 1.68 15.44 27.06
CA LEU A 364 1.60 14.09 27.64
C LEU A 364 0.57 13.16 26.97
N ASP A 365 -0.54 13.70 26.45
CA ASP A 365 -1.62 12.93 25.80
C ASP A 365 -1.58 12.97 24.27
N SER A 366 -0.52 13.54 23.68
CA SER A 366 -0.40 13.69 22.23
C SER A 366 -0.23 12.35 21.52
N ILE A 367 0.44 11.39 22.17
CA ILE A 367 0.72 10.05 21.64
C ILE A 367 -0.11 9.01 22.42
N PRO A 368 -0.86 8.12 21.74
CA PRO A 368 -1.71 7.15 22.44
C PRO A 368 -0.87 6.06 23.11
N ALA A 369 -1.40 5.50 24.20
CA ALA A 369 -0.76 4.42 24.97
C ALA A 369 -0.68 3.07 24.22
N THR A 370 -1.15 3.00 22.97
CA THR A 370 -0.94 1.83 22.11
C THR A 370 0.42 1.83 21.42
N VAL A 371 1.12 2.96 21.40
CA VAL A 371 2.41 3.10 20.74
C VAL A 371 3.50 2.33 21.50
N LYS A 372 4.21 1.48 20.76
CA LYS A 372 5.33 0.65 21.22
C LYS A 372 6.65 1.07 20.60
N HIS A 373 6.62 1.56 19.37
CA HIS A 373 7.78 2.02 18.62
C HIS A 373 7.64 3.51 18.32
N LEU A 374 8.62 4.29 18.78
CA LEU A 374 8.65 5.74 18.56
C LEU A 374 9.99 6.15 17.95
N TYR A 375 9.93 6.95 16.91
CA TYR A 375 11.09 7.49 16.23
C TYR A 375 11.03 9.02 16.22
N LEU A 376 12.13 9.67 16.62
CA LEU A 376 12.27 11.13 16.61
C LEU A 376 13.40 11.55 15.64
N PHE A 377 13.05 12.31 14.60
CA PHE A 377 13.99 12.72 13.53
C PHE A 377 15.03 13.76 13.98
N ASP A 378 16.03 13.96 13.10
CA ASP A 378 17.04 15.01 13.23
C ASP A 378 16.41 16.40 13.40
N GLY A 379 16.94 17.16 14.36
CA GLY A 379 16.53 18.52 14.64
C GLY A 379 15.40 18.64 15.66
N PHE A 380 14.88 17.53 16.19
CA PHE A 380 13.85 17.53 17.22
C PHE A 380 14.31 18.31 18.47
N ASN A 381 13.59 19.37 18.85
CA ASN A 381 14.03 20.33 19.88
C ASN A 381 12.98 20.62 20.96
N GLN A 382 12.38 19.57 21.52
CA GLN A 382 11.36 19.69 22.57
C GLN A 382 11.60 18.69 23.72
N PRO A 383 11.07 18.96 24.93
CA PRO A 383 11.06 17.98 26.01
C PRO A 383 10.40 16.67 25.58
N LEU A 384 10.92 15.54 26.07
CA LEU A 384 10.45 14.20 25.74
C LEU A 384 9.38 13.65 26.70
N ASN A 385 8.80 14.49 27.56
CA ASN A 385 7.77 14.08 28.52
C ASN A 385 6.42 13.68 27.88
N PHE A 386 6.27 13.83 26.56
CA PHE A 386 5.11 13.35 25.81
C PHE A 386 5.16 11.86 25.49
N ILE A 387 6.32 11.22 25.64
CA ILE A 387 6.49 9.80 25.31
C ILE A 387 5.70 8.96 26.33
N PRO A 388 4.71 8.16 25.90
CA PRO A 388 3.88 7.41 26.83
C PRO A 388 4.67 6.26 27.46
N PRO A 389 4.33 5.85 28.70
CA PRO A 389 4.99 4.74 29.42
C PRO A 389 4.53 3.37 28.89
N THR A 390 4.47 3.25 27.57
CA THR A 390 4.16 2.03 26.81
C THR A 390 5.18 1.80 25.70
N VAL A 391 5.98 2.83 25.35
CA VAL A 391 7.05 2.75 24.35
C VAL A 391 8.15 1.85 24.88
N GLU A 392 8.51 0.85 24.09
CA GLU A 392 9.54 -0.15 24.37
C GLU A 392 10.78 0.05 23.49
N CYS A 393 10.59 0.55 22.27
CA CYS A 393 11.63 0.83 21.29
C CYS A 393 11.65 2.33 20.93
N LEU A 394 12.76 3.00 21.17
CA LEU A 394 12.93 4.43 20.93
C LEU A 394 14.12 4.71 20.00
N TYR A 395 13.89 5.47 18.94
CA TYR A 395 14.92 5.93 18.02
C TYR A 395 15.12 7.44 18.16
N LEU A 396 16.35 7.86 18.43
CA LEU A 396 16.75 9.25 18.63
C LEU A 396 17.85 9.61 17.64
N TYR A 397 17.59 10.56 16.76
CA TYR A 397 18.60 11.18 15.90
C TYR A 397 19.29 12.32 16.65
N ASN A 398 19.76 13.32 15.95
CA ASN A 398 20.33 14.54 16.51
C ASN A 398 19.24 15.42 17.18
N ILE A 399 18.82 14.98 18.38
CA ILE A 399 17.94 15.68 19.30
C ILE A 399 18.67 16.93 19.80
N LYS A 400 18.01 18.08 19.75
CA LYS A 400 18.55 19.38 20.17
C LYS A 400 18.17 19.75 21.61
N TYR A 401 17.10 19.16 22.12
CA TYR A 401 16.69 19.32 23.52
C TYR A 401 17.63 18.55 24.44
N GLN A 402 18.06 19.17 25.55
CA GLN A 402 18.98 18.56 26.50
C GLN A 402 18.31 17.41 27.27
N LEU A 403 18.80 16.19 27.07
CA LEU A 403 18.28 15.00 27.74
C LEU A 403 18.85 14.86 29.16
N THR A 404 18.01 14.34 30.05
CA THR A 404 18.28 14.07 31.48
C THR A 404 17.69 12.72 31.87
N GLN A 405 18.03 12.19 33.05
CA GLN A 405 17.66 10.84 33.52
C GLN A 405 16.17 10.48 33.40
N ASP A 406 15.27 11.46 33.49
CA ASP A 406 13.81 11.24 33.42
C ASP A 406 13.20 11.62 32.07
N SER A 407 14.04 11.87 31.05
CA SER A 407 13.57 12.32 29.74
C SER A 407 12.88 11.23 28.94
N ILE A 408 13.26 9.95 29.14
CA ILE A 408 12.64 8.82 28.44
C ILE A 408 12.04 7.83 29.44
N PRO A 409 10.89 7.20 29.13
CA PRO A 409 10.22 6.32 30.08
C PRO A 409 11.03 5.07 30.43
N ALA A 410 10.88 4.58 31.66
CA ALA A 410 11.48 3.33 32.13
C ALA A 410 10.89 2.06 31.46
N THR A 411 9.96 2.19 30.52
CA THR A 411 9.50 1.08 29.68
C THR A 411 10.39 0.84 28.46
N VAL A 412 11.28 1.77 28.13
CA VAL A 412 12.20 1.63 27.00
C VAL A 412 13.24 0.55 27.32
N THR A 413 13.26 -0.49 26.49
CA THR A 413 14.21 -1.62 26.57
C THR A 413 15.19 -1.63 25.40
N HIS A 414 14.81 -1.02 24.27
CA HIS A 414 15.61 -0.90 23.06
C HIS A 414 15.79 0.58 22.70
N LEU A 415 17.04 1.05 22.71
CA LEU A 415 17.37 2.44 22.41
C LEU A 415 18.34 2.53 21.24
N PHE A 416 17.96 3.32 20.24
CA PHE A 416 18.77 3.56 19.04
C PHE A 416 19.17 5.02 18.99
N LEU A 417 20.45 5.29 19.24
CA LEU A 417 21.05 6.60 19.07
C LEU A 417 21.72 6.65 17.70
N GLN A 418 21.11 7.40 16.81
CA GLN A 418 21.38 7.39 15.37
C GLN A 418 22.41 8.47 14.99
N ASP A 419 22.86 8.44 13.73
CA ASP A 419 23.85 9.39 13.22
C ASP A 419 23.49 10.85 13.57
N GLY A 420 24.51 11.59 14.00
CA GLY A 420 24.39 12.97 14.45
C GLY A 420 23.98 13.17 15.90
N PHE A 421 23.60 12.12 16.66
CA PHE A 421 23.34 12.26 18.10
C PHE A 421 24.60 12.78 18.83
N ASN A 422 24.48 13.90 19.54
CA ASN A 422 25.61 14.63 20.10
C ASN A 422 25.36 15.18 21.51
N GLN A 423 24.94 14.31 22.44
CA GLN A 423 24.70 14.64 23.84
C GLN A 423 25.34 13.60 24.78
N PRO A 424 25.58 13.94 26.07
CA PRO A 424 25.93 12.95 27.08
C PRO A 424 24.88 11.85 27.22
N LEU A 425 25.29 10.62 27.55
CA LEU A 425 24.41 9.45 27.60
C LEU A 425 23.81 9.15 28.99
N ASN A 426 23.97 10.05 29.96
CA ASN A 426 23.44 9.88 31.33
C ASN A 426 21.90 9.90 31.46
N PHE A 427 21.18 10.08 30.35
CA PHE A 427 19.71 10.02 30.29
C PHE A 427 19.18 8.60 30.07
N ILE A 428 20.04 7.65 29.70
CA ILE A 428 19.61 6.29 29.35
C ILE A 428 19.08 5.59 30.63
N PRO A 429 17.82 5.13 30.66
CA PRO A 429 17.23 4.55 31.85
C PRO A 429 17.81 3.16 32.11
N PRO A 430 17.86 2.71 33.38
CA PRO A 430 18.38 1.40 33.79
C PRO A 430 17.41 0.24 33.46
N THR A 431 16.74 0.34 32.32
CA THR A 431 15.83 -0.66 31.75
C THR A 431 16.23 -1.02 30.32
N VAL A 432 17.12 -0.23 29.70
CA VAL A 432 17.65 -0.51 28.36
C VAL A 432 18.55 -1.75 28.41
N GLN A 433 18.21 -2.71 27.56
CA GLN A 433 18.91 -3.99 27.38
C GLN A 433 19.69 -4.02 26.06
N ARG A 434 19.11 -3.43 25.01
CA ARG A 434 19.76 -3.28 23.70
C ARG A 434 20.00 -1.81 23.39
N LEU A 435 21.28 -1.48 23.17
CA LEU A 435 21.72 -0.14 22.86
C LEU A 435 22.46 -0.12 21.51
N TYR A 436 22.03 0.78 20.64
CA TYR A 436 22.65 1.03 19.35
C TYR A 436 23.22 2.44 19.33
N LEU A 437 24.51 2.56 18.99
CA LEU A 437 25.27 3.80 18.94
C LEU A 437 25.89 3.96 17.54
N ASP A 438 25.42 4.95 16.80
CA ASP A 438 25.83 5.22 15.42
C ASP A 438 26.51 6.59 15.32
N ASN A 439 27.79 6.57 14.90
CA ASN A 439 28.62 7.76 14.72
C ASN A 439 28.58 8.74 15.92
N ILE A 440 28.56 8.20 17.14
CA ILE A 440 28.52 9.01 18.36
C ILE A 440 29.85 9.74 18.54
N LYS A 441 29.80 11.07 18.54
CA LYS A 441 30.98 11.94 18.69
C LYS A 441 31.27 12.37 20.12
N TYR A 442 30.29 12.22 21.00
CA TYR A 442 30.42 12.57 22.41
C TYR A 442 31.34 11.58 23.13
N GLN A 443 32.24 12.08 23.99
CA GLN A 443 33.20 11.23 24.70
C GLN A 443 32.51 10.31 25.71
N LEU A 444 32.61 9.00 25.51
CA LEU A 444 32.01 8.01 26.42
C LEU A 444 32.95 7.64 27.58
N THR A 445 32.36 7.39 28.75
CA THR A 445 33.01 7.00 30.01
C THR A 445 32.32 5.76 30.60
N PRO A 446 32.94 5.03 31.55
CA PRO A 446 32.36 3.82 32.16
C PRO A 446 30.93 3.93 32.71
N ASP A 447 30.51 5.12 33.14
CA ASP A 447 29.15 5.37 33.65
C ASP A 447 28.18 5.88 32.58
N SER A 448 28.60 5.95 31.31
CA SER A 448 27.79 6.52 30.22
C SER A 448 26.63 5.62 29.80
N ILE A 449 26.75 4.30 29.98
CA ILE A 449 25.70 3.35 29.60
C ILE A 449 25.36 2.45 30.80
N PRO A 450 24.08 2.11 31.01
CA PRO A 450 23.67 1.40 32.21
C PRO A 450 24.12 -0.06 32.18
N ALA A 451 24.38 -0.64 33.36
CA ALA A 451 24.75 -2.04 33.53
C ALA A 451 23.62 -3.05 33.19
N THR A 452 22.45 -2.58 32.75
CA THR A 452 21.40 -3.44 32.20
C THR A 452 21.60 -3.78 30.74
N VAL A 453 22.51 -3.09 30.04
CA VAL A 453 22.80 -3.35 28.62
C VAL A 453 23.53 -4.70 28.48
N THR A 454 22.94 -5.59 27.69
CA THR A 454 23.48 -6.90 27.31
C THR A 454 23.89 -6.96 25.85
N ASP A 455 23.24 -6.16 25.01
CA ASP A 455 23.42 -6.12 23.55
C ASP A 455 23.87 -4.70 23.16
N LEU A 456 25.09 -4.56 22.67
CA LEU A 456 25.66 -3.27 22.26
C LEU A 456 26.10 -3.30 20.80
N LEU A 457 25.62 -2.33 20.03
CA LEU A 457 26.02 -2.13 18.63
C LEU A 457 26.73 -0.78 18.50
N LEU A 458 27.97 -0.80 18.01
CA LEU A 458 28.81 0.38 17.76
C LEU A 458 29.10 0.46 16.27
N LEU A 459 28.55 1.48 15.60
CA LEU A 459 28.56 1.55 14.15
C LEU A 459 29.15 2.86 13.60
N ASN A 460 29.39 2.85 12.28
CA ASN A 460 29.77 3.98 11.42
C ASN A 460 30.91 4.85 11.96
N ASP A 461 32.14 4.50 11.60
CA ASP A 461 33.36 5.28 11.86
C ASP A 461 33.61 5.60 13.35
N PHE A 462 33.07 4.79 14.27
CA PHE A 462 33.24 4.98 15.71
C PHE A 462 34.73 5.02 16.09
N ASN A 463 35.18 6.14 16.66
CA ASN A 463 36.61 6.44 16.85
C ASN A 463 36.94 6.85 18.30
N GLN A 464 36.48 6.07 19.27
CA GLN A 464 36.77 6.30 20.70
C GLN A 464 37.18 5.02 21.40
N SER A 465 37.84 5.14 22.56
CA SER A 465 38.14 4.00 23.42
C SER A 465 36.86 3.28 23.82
N LEU A 466 36.95 1.95 23.95
CA LEU A 466 35.84 1.08 24.31
C LEU A 466 35.76 0.76 25.81
N ASP A 467 36.56 1.43 26.65
CA ASP A 467 36.57 1.24 28.11
C ASP A 467 35.24 1.62 28.80
N PHE A 468 34.31 2.23 28.07
CA PHE A 468 32.97 2.55 28.58
C PHE A 468 32.01 1.34 28.59
N ILE A 469 32.36 0.25 27.92
CA ILE A 469 31.46 -0.89 27.77
C ILE A 469 31.33 -1.62 29.12
N PRO A 470 30.11 -1.76 29.68
CA PRO A 470 29.93 -2.35 31.00
C PRO A 470 30.16 -3.86 30.93
N PRO A 471 30.60 -4.48 32.05
CA PRO A 471 30.87 -5.92 32.15
C PRO A 471 29.59 -6.77 32.20
N THR A 472 28.51 -6.31 31.57
CA THR A 472 27.24 -7.00 31.40
C THR A 472 26.95 -7.27 29.93
N VAL A 473 27.67 -6.63 29.01
CA VAL A 473 27.54 -6.85 27.56
C VAL A 473 27.99 -8.26 27.21
N GLN A 474 27.09 -9.02 26.59
CA GLN A 474 27.31 -10.39 26.13
C GLN A 474 27.37 -10.48 24.60
N CYS A 475 26.65 -9.59 23.92
CA CYS A 475 26.61 -9.46 22.47
C CYS A 475 27.16 -8.09 22.07
N LEU A 476 28.27 -8.08 21.33
CA LEU A 476 28.92 -6.87 20.85
C LEU A 476 28.99 -6.89 19.33
N CYS A 477 28.53 -5.81 18.71
CA CYS A 477 28.61 -5.60 17.28
C CYS A 477 29.45 -4.36 16.97
N LEU A 478 30.41 -4.51 16.07
CA LEU A 478 31.40 -3.51 15.70
C LEU A 478 31.38 -3.33 14.18
N GLU A 479 31.01 -2.15 13.71
CA GLU A 479 31.07 -1.78 12.29
C GLU A 479 32.00 -0.59 12.08
N ASN A 480 32.94 -0.74 11.14
CA ASN A 480 33.81 0.35 10.70
C ASN A 480 34.51 1.13 11.83
N ILE A 481 34.94 0.43 12.90
CA ILE A 481 35.61 1.02 14.06
C ILE A 481 36.99 1.58 13.66
N LYS A 482 37.28 2.83 14.03
CA LYS A 482 38.57 3.51 13.76
C LYS A 482 39.53 3.50 14.94
N TYR A 483 39.00 3.40 16.15
CA TYR A 483 39.82 3.30 17.35
C TYR A 483 40.59 1.98 17.38
N GLN A 484 41.88 2.03 17.67
CA GLN A 484 42.73 0.83 17.70
C GLN A 484 42.37 -0.09 18.87
N LEU A 485 41.86 -1.28 18.56
CA LEU A 485 41.47 -2.26 19.57
C LEU A 485 42.67 -3.04 20.13
N THR A 486 42.61 -3.32 21.43
CA THR A 486 43.57 -4.14 22.18
C THR A 486 42.83 -5.17 23.02
N GLN A 487 43.54 -6.12 23.62
CA GLN A 487 42.94 -7.20 24.41
C GLN A 487 42.05 -6.72 25.56
N ASP A 488 42.30 -5.53 26.11
CA ASP A 488 41.51 -4.96 27.20
C ASP A 488 40.33 -4.09 26.72
N SER A 489 40.15 -3.93 25.40
CA SER A 489 39.15 -3.02 24.82
C SER A 489 37.71 -3.54 24.91
N ILE A 490 37.48 -4.84 25.10
CA ILE A 490 36.13 -5.41 25.22
C ILE A 490 36.02 -6.21 26.51
N PRO A 491 34.85 -6.25 27.17
CA PRO A 491 34.72 -6.96 28.44
C PRO A 491 34.74 -8.48 28.25
N ALA A 492 35.26 -9.20 29.26
CA ALA A 492 35.30 -10.67 29.27
C ALA A 492 33.93 -11.35 29.29
N THR A 493 32.84 -10.60 29.45
CA THR A 493 31.47 -11.13 29.34
C THR A 493 31.00 -11.32 27.90
N VAL A 494 31.71 -10.77 26.91
CA VAL A 494 31.35 -10.93 25.49
C VAL A 494 31.52 -12.38 25.07
N THR A 495 30.42 -12.97 24.59
CA THR A 495 30.34 -14.35 24.06
C THR A 495 29.97 -14.38 22.58
N HIS A 496 29.27 -13.35 22.10
CA HIS A 496 28.89 -13.16 20.71
C HIS A 496 29.53 -11.87 20.19
N LEU A 497 30.33 -11.99 19.14
CA LEU A 497 31.03 -10.87 18.53
C LEU A 497 30.72 -10.80 17.03
N TYR A 498 30.22 -9.64 16.60
CA TYR A 498 29.94 -9.34 15.21
C TYR A 498 30.91 -8.28 14.72
N LEU A 499 31.76 -8.62 13.75
CA LEU A 499 32.64 -7.69 13.04
C LEU A 499 32.04 -7.47 11.65
N LEU A 500 31.45 -6.30 11.47
CA LEU A 500 30.69 -5.94 10.28
C LEU A 500 31.53 -5.18 9.24
N ASN A 501 30.87 -4.74 8.18
CA ASN A 501 31.46 -4.03 7.05
C ASN A 501 32.37 -2.87 7.46
N GLY A 502 33.48 -2.74 6.74
CA GLY A 502 34.49 -1.71 7.00
C GLY A 502 35.41 -1.99 8.21
N PHE A 503 35.21 -3.08 8.96
CA PHE A 503 36.16 -3.47 10.01
C PHE A 503 37.51 -3.89 9.40
N ASN A 504 38.59 -3.17 9.74
CA ASN A 504 39.92 -3.38 9.16
C ASN A 504 41.05 -3.21 10.18
N GLN A 505 41.00 -4.00 11.26
CA GLN A 505 42.01 -4.00 12.32
C GLN A 505 42.45 -5.43 12.66
N PRO A 506 43.61 -5.63 13.32
CA PRO A 506 43.99 -6.92 13.88
C PRO A 506 42.94 -7.47 14.85
N LEU A 507 42.76 -8.79 14.85
CA LEU A 507 41.76 -9.50 15.68
C LEU A 507 42.31 -9.98 17.03
N ASN A 508 43.52 -9.54 17.41
CA ASN A 508 44.15 -9.93 18.68
C ASN A 508 43.46 -9.36 19.93
N PHE A 509 42.47 -8.47 19.77
CA PHE A 509 41.62 -8.00 20.86
C PHE A 509 40.53 -9.00 21.26
N ILE A 510 40.24 -10.00 20.42
CA ILE A 510 39.16 -10.95 20.67
C ILE A 510 39.53 -11.84 21.87
N LEU A 511 38.75 -11.73 22.94
CA LEU A 511 39.01 -12.47 24.17
C LEU A 511 38.67 -13.98 24.04
N PRO A 512 39.34 -14.85 24.82
CA PRO A 512 39.02 -16.29 24.93
C PRO A 512 37.65 -16.62 25.55
N THR A 513 36.74 -15.66 25.63
CA THR A 513 35.36 -15.81 26.10
C THR A 513 34.36 -15.87 24.93
N VAL A 514 34.79 -15.41 23.76
CA VAL A 514 34.00 -15.41 22.53
C VAL A 514 33.81 -16.84 22.02
N LYS A 515 32.55 -17.22 21.81
CA LYS A 515 32.12 -18.53 21.29
C LYS A 515 31.50 -18.44 19.91
N PHE A 516 30.84 -17.32 19.60
CA PHE A 516 30.19 -17.04 18.34
C PHE A 516 30.87 -15.82 17.71
N LEU A 517 31.46 -16.01 16.53
CA LEU A 517 32.16 -14.97 15.80
C LEU A 517 31.57 -14.82 14.40
N TYR A 518 31.17 -13.60 14.07
CA TYR A 518 30.64 -13.24 12.75
C TYR A 518 31.60 -12.26 12.08
N LEU A 519 32.00 -12.57 10.86
CA LEU A 519 32.95 -11.80 10.06
C LEU A 519 32.29 -11.44 8.71
N HIS A 520 32.05 -10.15 8.48
CA HIS A 520 31.48 -9.63 7.24
C HIS A 520 32.49 -8.69 6.57
N ASP A 521 32.84 -8.98 5.32
CA ASP A 521 33.76 -8.18 4.49
C ASP A 521 35.07 -7.72 5.18
N ILE A 522 35.65 -8.59 6.01
CA ILE A 522 36.88 -8.27 6.75
C ILE A 522 38.04 -8.09 5.76
N LYS A 523 38.70 -6.93 5.81
CA LYS A 523 39.85 -6.61 4.94
C LYS A 523 41.21 -6.91 5.58
N TYR A 524 41.26 -6.98 6.91
CA TYR A 524 42.48 -7.30 7.63
C TYR A 524 42.89 -8.75 7.38
N GLN A 525 44.17 -8.98 7.03
CA GLN A 525 44.66 -10.31 6.68
C GLN A 525 44.64 -11.25 7.90
N LEU A 526 43.85 -12.32 7.81
CA LEU A 526 43.74 -13.33 8.85
C LEU A 526 44.86 -14.38 8.78
N THR A 527 45.30 -14.83 9.96
CA THR A 527 46.34 -15.84 10.17
C THR A 527 45.88 -16.87 11.21
N PRO A 528 46.51 -18.05 11.33
CA PRO A 528 46.11 -19.11 12.27
C PRO A 528 45.89 -18.68 13.73
N ASP A 529 46.57 -17.63 14.20
CA ASP A 529 46.44 -17.13 15.57
C ASP A 529 45.51 -15.90 15.69
N SER A 530 44.82 -15.53 14.60
CA SER A 530 43.99 -14.32 14.57
C SER A 530 42.70 -14.43 15.38
N ILE A 531 42.16 -15.63 15.59
CA ILE A 531 40.93 -15.83 16.37
C ILE A 531 41.18 -16.87 17.48
N PRO A 532 40.62 -16.66 18.68
CA PRO A 532 40.93 -17.51 19.82
C PRO A 532 40.35 -18.92 19.65
N ALA A 533 41.04 -19.91 20.21
CA ALA A 533 40.61 -21.31 20.20
C ALA A 533 39.36 -21.60 21.05
N THR A 534 38.60 -20.58 21.46
CA THR A 534 37.30 -20.72 22.14
C THR A 534 36.11 -20.53 21.21
N VAL A 535 36.34 -20.07 19.98
CA VAL A 535 35.30 -19.92 18.95
C VAL A 535 34.81 -21.31 18.53
N ILE A 536 33.51 -21.56 18.69
CA ILE A 536 32.85 -22.82 18.34
C ILE A 536 31.98 -22.63 17.09
N HIS A 537 31.38 -21.45 16.94
CA HIS A 537 30.57 -21.07 15.79
C HIS A 537 31.24 -19.91 15.05
N LEU A 538 31.58 -20.13 13.79
CA LEU A 538 32.20 -19.14 12.93
C LEU A 538 31.33 -18.89 11.71
N TYR A 539 30.97 -17.63 11.51
CA TYR A 539 30.17 -17.16 10.39
C TYR A 539 31.02 -16.24 9.51
N LEU A 540 31.26 -16.67 8.27
CA LEU A 540 31.91 -15.89 7.24
C LEU A 540 30.82 -15.47 6.25
N LEU A 541 30.55 -14.17 6.23
CA LEU A 541 29.41 -13.57 5.55
C LEU A 541 29.86 -12.85 4.26
N ASP A 542 28.91 -12.20 3.60
CA ASP A 542 29.05 -11.56 2.30
C ASP A 542 30.40 -10.87 2.05
N ASP A 543 30.86 -11.00 0.81
CA ASP A 543 32.10 -10.40 0.30
C ASP A 543 33.40 -10.83 1.01
N PHE A 544 33.34 -11.80 1.94
CA PHE A 544 34.54 -12.38 2.54
C PHE A 544 35.45 -13.00 1.46
N ASN A 545 36.68 -12.48 1.37
CA ASN A 545 37.61 -12.78 0.29
C ASN A 545 39.04 -13.08 0.79
N GLN A 546 39.17 -14.00 1.76
CA GLN A 546 40.46 -14.41 2.32
C GLN A 546 40.62 -15.93 2.43
N PRO A 547 41.87 -16.44 2.52
CA PRO A 547 42.12 -17.85 2.80
C PRO A 547 41.46 -18.30 4.11
N LEU A 548 41.00 -19.55 4.16
CA LEU A 548 40.31 -20.11 5.34
C LEU A 548 41.25 -20.80 6.34
N ASN A 549 42.56 -20.69 6.14
CA ASN A 549 43.57 -21.39 6.95
C ASN A 549 43.70 -20.86 8.39
N PHE A 550 42.99 -19.77 8.73
CA PHE A 550 42.95 -19.19 10.07
C PHE A 550 41.97 -19.90 11.02
N ILE A 551 41.09 -20.77 10.48
CA ILE A 551 40.02 -21.40 11.27
C ILE A 551 40.63 -22.28 12.37
N PRO A 552 40.33 -22.05 13.66
CA PRO A 552 40.95 -22.76 14.76
C PRO A 552 40.37 -24.17 14.92
N PRO A 553 41.09 -25.07 15.60
CA PRO A 553 40.71 -26.48 15.76
C PRO A 553 39.38 -26.72 16.49
N THR A 554 38.85 -25.71 17.17
CA THR A 554 37.66 -25.79 18.01
C THR A 554 36.36 -25.39 17.31
N VAL A 555 36.43 -24.85 16.09
CA VAL A 555 35.23 -24.57 15.29
C VAL A 555 34.53 -25.88 14.95
N GLN A 556 33.27 -25.99 15.38
CA GLN A 556 32.37 -27.11 15.09
C GLN A 556 31.33 -26.71 14.05
N PHE A 557 30.85 -25.46 14.14
CA PHE A 557 29.88 -24.90 13.22
C PHE A 557 30.54 -23.85 12.34
N LEU A 558 30.58 -24.10 11.03
CA LEU A 558 31.10 -23.19 10.03
C LEU A 558 30.00 -22.79 9.05
N TYR A 559 29.83 -21.48 8.89
CA TYR A 559 28.83 -20.91 8.00
C TYR A 559 29.51 -20.03 6.97
N LEU A 560 29.28 -20.33 5.69
CA LEU A 560 29.89 -19.68 4.54
C LEU A 560 28.77 -19.15 3.62
N GLN A 561 28.66 -17.82 3.53
CA GLN A 561 27.67 -17.15 2.69
C GLN A 561 28.38 -16.27 1.66
N ASN A 562 28.10 -16.48 0.37
CA ASN A 562 28.57 -15.63 -0.73
C ASN A 562 30.11 -15.36 -0.71
N ILE A 563 30.90 -16.39 -0.39
CA ILE A 563 32.37 -16.32 -0.28
C ILE A 563 33.01 -16.05 -1.65
N LYS A 564 33.82 -14.98 -1.73
CA LYS A 564 34.51 -14.57 -2.97
C LYS A 564 35.88 -15.22 -3.14
N TYR A 565 36.50 -15.66 -2.04
CA TYR A 565 37.80 -16.32 -2.07
C TYR A 565 37.70 -17.66 -2.79
N GLN A 566 38.67 -17.97 -3.66
CA GLN A 566 38.74 -19.25 -4.34
C GLN A 566 39.19 -20.36 -3.37
N ILE A 567 38.27 -21.23 -2.98
CA ILE A 567 38.51 -22.32 -2.03
C ILE A 567 39.15 -23.51 -2.75
N THR A 568 40.15 -24.10 -2.10
CA THR A 568 40.92 -25.29 -2.53
C THR A 568 40.78 -26.42 -1.49
N PRO A 569 41.14 -27.68 -1.82
CA PRO A 569 40.93 -28.83 -0.93
C PRO A 569 41.44 -28.67 0.50
N ASP A 570 42.56 -27.98 0.69
CA ASP A 570 43.20 -27.79 2.00
C ASP A 570 42.91 -26.42 2.62
N SER A 571 41.88 -25.71 2.13
CA SER A 571 41.56 -24.37 2.60
C SER A 571 41.07 -24.36 4.05
N ILE A 572 40.27 -25.34 4.46
CA ILE A 572 39.91 -25.54 5.87
C ILE A 572 41.01 -26.41 6.50
N PRO A 573 41.68 -25.95 7.58
CA PRO A 573 42.73 -26.72 8.23
C PRO A 573 42.25 -28.10 8.66
N ALA A 574 43.04 -29.15 8.42
CA ALA A 574 42.73 -30.51 8.89
C ALA A 574 42.66 -30.64 10.42
N THR A 575 43.19 -29.64 11.15
CA THR A 575 43.06 -29.54 12.60
C THR A 575 41.68 -29.04 13.03
N ALA A 576 40.92 -28.36 12.16
CA ALA A 576 39.55 -27.92 12.40
C ALA A 576 38.61 -29.11 12.53
N LYS A 577 37.75 -29.08 13.54
CA LYS A 577 36.79 -30.16 13.86
C LYS A 577 35.37 -29.79 13.41
N VAL A 578 35.24 -29.24 12.20
CA VAL A 578 33.96 -28.79 11.66
C VAL A 578 33.04 -30.01 11.49
N THR A 579 31.93 -30.04 12.22
CA THR A 579 30.88 -31.07 12.13
C THR A 579 29.67 -30.57 11.35
N ASP A 580 29.41 -29.27 11.40
CA ASP A 580 28.26 -28.61 10.81
C ASP A 580 28.74 -27.54 9.83
N LEU A 581 28.41 -27.73 8.56
CA LEU A 581 28.81 -26.82 7.47
C LEU A 581 27.58 -26.29 6.74
N TYR A 582 27.50 -24.97 6.63
CA TYR A 582 26.45 -24.27 5.90
C TYR A 582 27.09 -23.54 4.71
N LEU A 583 26.62 -23.84 3.50
CA LEU A 583 27.01 -23.20 2.24
C LEU A 583 25.78 -22.55 1.63
N LEU A 584 25.78 -21.22 1.54
CA LEU A 584 24.58 -20.45 1.23
C LEU A 584 24.83 -19.35 0.18
N ASP A 585 23.73 -18.82 -0.36
CA ASP A 585 23.65 -17.70 -1.29
C ASP A 585 24.59 -17.79 -2.49
N ASP A 586 24.12 -18.49 -3.54
CA ASP A 586 24.78 -18.53 -4.84
C ASP A 586 26.22 -19.08 -4.82
N PHE A 587 26.57 -19.86 -3.79
CA PHE A 587 27.88 -20.49 -3.68
C PHE A 587 28.18 -21.32 -4.95
N ASN A 588 29.28 -20.96 -5.63
CA ASN A 588 29.59 -21.47 -6.98
C ASN A 588 31.05 -21.94 -7.10
N GLN A 589 31.51 -22.75 -6.15
CA GLN A 589 32.88 -23.27 -6.12
C GLN A 589 32.90 -24.79 -5.87
N PRO A 590 33.98 -25.52 -6.22
CA PRO A 590 34.09 -26.95 -5.95
C PRO A 590 33.99 -27.28 -4.46
N PHE A 591 33.42 -28.44 -4.14
CA PHE A 591 33.15 -28.87 -2.76
C PHE A 591 34.27 -29.77 -2.17
N ASN A 592 35.36 -29.96 -2.91
CA ASN A 592 36.49 -30.83 -2.49
C ASN A 592 37.29 -30.30 -1.29
N PHE A 593 36.91 -29.15 -0.72
CA PHE A 593 37.46 -28.58 0.51
C PHE A 593 36.72 -29.02 1.77
N ILE A 594 35.55 -29.66 1.64
CA ILE A 594 34.72 -30.05 2.79
C ILE A 594 35.49 -31.11 3.60
N PRO A 595 35.81 -30.85 4.88
CA PRO A 595 36.56 -31.80 5.69
C PRO A 595 35.80 -33.11 5.92
N PRO A 596 36.49 -34.25 6.05
CA PRO A 596 35.87 -35.54 6.38
C PRO A 596 35.37 -35.62 7.84
N THR A 597 35.34 -34.52 8.57
CA THR A 597 34.71 -34.41 9.89
C THR A 597 33.25 -33.97 9.81
N VAL A 598 32.82 -33.43 8.66
CA VAL A 598 31.47 -32.87 8.48
C VAL A 598 30.44 -34.00 8.48
N GLN A 599 29.43 -33.86 9.33
CA GLN A 599 28.30 -34.78 9.49
C GLN A 599 26.97 -34.14 9.09
N PHE A 600 26.85 -32.82 9.26
CA PHE A 600 25.70 -32.03 8.86
C PHE A 600 26.11 -31.03 7.78
N LEU A 601 25.44 -31.09 6.63
CA LEU A 601 25.69 -30.20 5.50
C LEU A 601 24.38 -29.51 5.09
N CYS A 602 24.40 -28.19 5.05
CA CYS A 602 23.30 -27.38 4.56
C CYS A 602 23.70 -26.64 3.28
N LEU A 603 22.87 -26.76 2.24
CA LEU A 603 23.08 -26.20 0.93
C LEU A 603 21.89 -25.33 0.54
N ASP A 604 22.14 -24.05 0.32
CA ASP A 604 21.12 -23.09 -0.12
C ASP A 604 21.56 -22.40 -1.42
N ASN A 605 20.65 -22.38 -2.39
CA ASN A 605 20.83 -21.71 -3.69
C ASN A 605 22.20 -21.99 -4.36
N ILE A 606 22.65 -23.25 -4.36
CA ILE A 606 23.96 -23.65 -4.90
C ILE A 606 23.97 -23.62 -6.43
N LYS A 607 24.91 -22.86 -7.00
CA LYS A 607 25.13 -22.76 -8.46
C LYS A 607 26.14 -23.76 -9.00
N TYR A 608 27.06 -24.25 -8.15
CA TYR A 608 28.06 -25.23 -8.56
C TYR A 608 27.43 -26.58 -8.87
N GLN A 609 27.83 -27.21 -9.98
CA GLN A 609 27.30 -28.52 -10.37
C GLN A 609 27.87 -29.64 -9.49
N LEU A 610 27.01 -30.30 -8.71
CA LEU A 610 27.42 -31.37 -7.81
C LEU A 610 27.58 -32.72 -8.53
N THR A 611 28.58 -33.49 -8.09
CA THR A 611 28.89 -34.85 -8.57
C THR A 611 28.97 -35.83 -7.39
N PRO A 612 28.92 -37.16 -7.61
CA PRO A 612 28.96 -38.16 -6.54
C PRO A 612 30.12 -38.03 -5.53
N ASP A 613 31.24 -37.44 -5.95
CA ASP A 613 32.42 -37.24 -5.10
C ASP A 613 32.47 -35.83 -4.47
N SER A 614 31.43 -35.00 -4.65
CA SER A 614 31.42 -33.62 -4.16
C SER A 614 31.28 -33.52 -2.65
N ILE A 615 30.58 -34.44 -2.00
CA ILE A 615 30.37 -34.39 -0.54
C ILE A 615 30.96 -35.63 0.14
N PRO A 616 31.62 -35.46 1.31
CA PRO A 616 32.32 -36.56 1.94
C PRO A 616 31.33 -37.62 2.47
N ALA A 617 31.78 -38.87 2.48
CA ALA A 617 31.01 -40.01 2.99
C ALA A 617 30.74 -39.95 4.52
N THR A 618 31.23 -38.93 5.21
CA THR A 618 30.92 -38.71 6.63
C THR A 618 29.62 -37.94 6.84
N VAL A 619 29.05 -37.34 5.80
CA VAL A 619 27.76 -36.63 5.89
C VAL A 619 26.63 -37.62 6.15
N ILE A 620 25.88 -37.35 7.22
CA ILE A 620 24.71 -38.13 7.68
C ILE A 620 23.42 -37.31 7.49
N HIS A 621 23.49 -36.00 7.71
CA HIS A 621 22.39 -35.06 7.56
C HIS A 621 22.66 -34.11 6.39
N LEU A 622 21.75 -34.09 5.42
CA LEU A 622 21.83 -33.20 4.26
C LEU A 622 20.57 -32.35 4.17
N PHE A 623 20.75 -31.04 4.21
CA PHE A 623 19.67 -30.06 4.05
C PHE A 623 19.82 -29.33 2.72
N LEU A 624 18.83 -29.44 1.84
CA LEU A 624 18.74 -28.71 0.58
C LEU A 624 17.63 -27.66 0.68
N GLN A 625 17.99 -26.40 0.49
CA GLN A 625 17.12 -25.23 0.70
C GLN A 625 16.86 -24.45 -0.59
N ASP A 626 16.12 -23.35 -0.43
CA ASP A 626 15.68 -22.38 -1.42
C ASP A 626 16.53 -22.33 -2.70
N GLY A 627 15.86 -22.47 -3.85
CA GLY A 627 16.54 -22.32 -5.14
C GLY A 627 17.40 -23.50 -5.59
N PHE A 628 17.61 -24.53 -4.77
CA PHE A 628 18.32 -25.74 -5.20
C PHE A 628 17.60 -26.40 -6.39
N ASN A 629 18.32 -26.57 -7.50
CA ASN A 629 17.76 -26.97 -8.79
C ASN A 629 18.65 -27.97 -9.57
N GLN A 630 19.13 -29.02 -8.89
CA GLN A 630 20.02 -30.02 -9.48
C GLN A 630 19.57 -31.46 -9.18
N PRO A 631 19.97 -32.46 -10.00
CA PRO A 631 19.74 -33.86 -9.70
C PRO A 631 20.36 -34.27 -8.36
N LEU A 632 19.73 -35.21 -7.66
CA LEU A 632 20.16 -35.66 -6.32
C LEU A 632 21.12 -36.87 -6.36
N ASN A 633 21.69 -37.19 -7.51
CA ASN A 633 22.60 -38.33 -7.70
C ASN A 633 23.99 -38.13 -7.08
N PHE A 634 24.29 -36.94 -6.56
CA PHE A 634 25.52 -36.65 -5.81
C PHE A 634 25.45 -37.11 -4.35
N ILE A 635 24.26 -37.43 -3.83
CA ILE A 635 24.07 -37.77 -2.43
C ILE A 635 24.72 -39.13 -2.13
N PRO A 636 25.69 -39.21 -1.20
CA PRO A 636 26.38 -40.45 -0.90
C PRO A 636 25.47 -41.38 -0.10
N PRO A 637 25.73 -42.71 -0.15
CA PRO A 637 24.91 -43.71 0.53
C PRO A 637 24.99 -43.65 2.06
N THR A 638 25.77 -42.72 2.62
CA THR A 638 25.92 -42.51 4.05
C THR A 638 24.91 -41.51 4.61
N VAL A 639 24.27 -40.70 3.75
CA VAL A 639 23.22 -39.78 4.18
C VAL A 639 22.00 -40.59 4.61
N GLN A 640 21.51 -40.34 5.82
CA GLN A 640 20.33 -41.00 6.39
C GLN A 640 19.16 -40.03 6.56
N TYR A 641 19.46 -38.75 6.77
CA TYR A 641 18.49 -37.67 6.99
C TYR A 641 18.57 -36.69 5.84
N LEU A 642 17.48 -36.60 5.06
CA LEU A 642 17.38 -35.68 3.94
C LEU A 642 16.26 -34.67 4.19
N TYR A 643 16.60 -33.38 4.12
CA TYR A 643 15.66 -32.27 4.23
C TYR A 643 15.57 -31.56 2.90
N LEU A 644 14.34 -31.44 2.39
CA LEU A 644 14.03 -30.80 1.12
C LEU A 644 13.07 -29.64 1.37
N ASP A 645 13.59 -28.41 1.28
CA ASP A 645 12.83 -27.18 1.46
C ASP A 645 12.85 -26.35 0.18
N ASN A 646 11.67 -25.96 -0.32
CA ASN A 646 11.45 -25.16 -1.52
C ASN A 646 12.31 -25.53 -2.75
N ILE A 647 12.58 -26.82 -2.92
CA ILE A 647 13.38 -27.36 -4.03
C ILE A 647 12.70 -27.18 -5.39
N LYS A 648 13.46 -26.67 -6.37
CA LYS A 648 12.98 -26.38 -7.72
C LYS A 648 13.18 -27.54 -8.70
N TYR A 649 14.13 -28.43 -8.42
CA TYR A 649 14.42 -29.57 -9.28
C TYR A 649 13.26 -30.57 -9.30
N GLN A 650 12.85 -31.01 -10.49
CA GLN A 650 11.79 -32.00 -10.64
C GLN A 650 12.32 -33.42 -10.35
N LEU A 651 11.85 -34.02 -9.27
CA LEU A 651 12.22 -35.35 -8.81
C LEU A 651 11.45 -36.43 -9.59
N THR A 652 12.16 -37.52 -9.91
CA THR A 652 11.61 -38.75 -10.49
C THR A 652 11.62 -39.88 -9.46
N PRO A 653 10.87 -40.97 -9.70
CA PRO A 653 11.16 -42.24 -9.03
C PRO A 653 12.67 -42.53 -9.15
N ASP A 654 13.30 -42.98 -8.07
CA ASP A 654 14.75 -43.20 -7.93
C ASP A 654 15.63 -41.94 -7.71
N SER A 655 15.04 -40.73 -7.65
CA SER A 655 15.83 -39.53 -7.33
C SER A 655 16.35 -39.50 -5.89
N ILE A 656 15.60 -40.04 -4.93
CA ILE A 656 16.03 -40.12 -3.54
C ILE A 656 16.79 -41.43 -3.32
N PRO A 657 18.03 -41.39 -2.79
CA PRO A 657 18.81 -42.60 -2.52
C PRO A 657 18.11 -43.55 -1.56
N ALA A 658 18.26 -44.87 -1.78
CA ALA A 658 17.72 -45.90 -0.89
C ALA A 658 18.37 -45.93 0.51
N ALA A 659 19.45 -45.18 0.73
CA ALA A 659 20.06 -45.04 2.06
C ALA A 659 19.24 -44.13 3.01
N ILE A 660 18.36 -43.28 2.47
CA ILE A 660 17.57 -42.34 3.27
C ILE A 660 16.56 -43.11 4.14
N THR A 661 16.59 -42.84 5.45
CA THR A 661 15.65 -43.40 6.44
C THR A 661 14.73 -42.33 7.02
N HIS A 662 15.17 -41.07 7.04
CA HIS A 662 14.37 -39.94 7.52
C HIS A 662 14.28 -38.89 6.41
N LEU A 663 13.06 -38.64 5.94
CA LEU A 663 12.79 -37.70 4.86
C LEU A 663 11.89 -36.57 5.35
N TYR A 664 12.35 -35.33 5.20
CA TYR A 664 11.63 -34.13 5.55
C TYR A 664 11.30 -33.36 4.27
N LEU A 665 10.01 -33.27 3.94
CA LEU A 665 9.49 -32.45 2.85
C LEU A 665 8.85 -31.22 3.47
N LEU A 666 9.49 -30.06 3.26
CA LEU A 666 9.20 -28.82 3.98
C LEU A 666 8.49 -27.79 3.08
N ASN A 667 8.58 -26.51 3.46
CA ASN A 667 7.79 -25.43 2.88
C ASN A 667 7.95 -25.39 1.35
N GLY A 668 6.84 -25.19 0.65
CA GLY A 668 6.90 -25.01 -0.80
C GLY A 668 7.11 -26.27 -1.64
N PHE A 669 7.36 -27.43 -1.03
CA PHE A 669 7.42 -28.71 -1.75
C PHE A 669 6.06 -29.00 -2.44
N ASN A 670 6.07 -29.16 -3.76
CA ASN A 670 4.85 -29.28 -4.58
C ASN A 670 4.88 -30.46 -5.58
N GLN A 671 5.61 -31.51 -5.26
CA GLN A 671 5.85 -32.63 -6.19
C GLN A 671 5.16 -33.90 -5.71
N SER A 672 4.97 -34.86 -6.64
CA SER A 672 4.38 -36.17 -6.32
C SER A 672 5.22 -36.93 -5.30
N LEU A 673 4.55 -37.62 -4.37
CA LEU A 673 5.19 -38.40 -3.31
C LEU A 673 5.59 -39.83 -3.74
N ASN A 674 5.39 -40.20 -5.00
CA ASN A 674 5.89 -41.48 -5.57
C ASN A 674 7.43 -41.55 -5.63
N ILE A 675 8.11 -40.48 -5.25
CA ILE A 675 9.57 -40.34 -5.17
C ILE A 675 10.15 -40.86 -3.84
N ILE A 676 9.29 -41.19 -2.87
CA ILE A 676 9.69 -41.69 -1.56
C ILE A 676 10.13 -43.16 -1.68
N PRO A 677 11.38 -43.51 -1.33
CA PRO A 677 11.82 -44.90 -1.39
C PRO A 677 11.25 -45.71 -0.21
N PRO A 678 11.09 -47.04 -0.36
CA PRO A 678 10.53 -47.92 0.68
C PRO A 678 11.43 -48.04 1.93
N THR A 679 12.65 -47.51 1.87
CA THR A 679 13.61 -47.49 2.97
C THR A 679 13.32 -46.37 3.98
N VAL A 680 12.47 -45.40 3.64
CA VAL A 680 12.08 -44.31 4.55
C VAL A 680 11.26 -44.87 5.71
N GLN A 681 11.77 -44.68 6.92
CA GLN A 681 11.14 -45.09 8.18
C GLN A 681 10.36 -43.94 8.80
N THR A 682 10.84 -42.71 8.64
CA THR A 682 10.22 -41.50 9.17
C THR A 682 10.02 -40.49 8.05
N LEU A 683 8.77 -40.10 7.80
CA LEU A 683 8.39 -39.08 6.83
C LEU A 683 7.78 -37.88 7.57
N TYR A 684 8.34 -36.68 7.34
CA TYR A 684 7.80 -35.42 7.84
C TYR A 684 7.30 -34.56 6.67
N LEU A 685 6.06 -34.07 6.77
CA LEU A 685 5.45 -33.18 5.78
C LEU A 685 5.10 -31.85 6.45
N GLY A 686 5.89 -30.80 6.17
CA GLY A 686 5.70 -29.46 6.73
C GLY A 686 5.26 -28.47 5.67
N ASN A 687 3.98 -28.06 5.71
CA ASN A 687 3.45 -27.00 4.82
C ASN A 687 3.74 -27.24 3.32
N ILE A 688 3.57 -28.49 2.89
CA ILE A 688 3.69 -28.88 1.48
C ILE A 688 2.52 -28.31 0.67
N LYS A 689 2.79 -27.97 -0.59
CA LYS A 689 1.78 -27.48 -1.56
C LYS A 689 1.11 -28.61 -2.34
N TYR A 690 1.69 -29.81 -2.33
CA TYR A 690 1.14 -30.98 -3.00
C TYR A 690 -0.13 -31.48 -2.30
N GLN A 691 -1.20 -31.72 -3.06
CA GLN A 691 -2.47 -32.23 -2.54
C GLN A 691 -2.38 -33.72 -2.21
N LEU A 692 -2.64 -34.09 -0.96
CA LEU A 692 -2.69 -35.48 -0.51
C LEU A 692 -4.05 -36.11 -0.83
N ILE A 693 -4.04 -37.24 -1.55
CA ILE A 693 -5.21 -38.11 -1.76
C ILE A 693 -4.92 -39.53 -1.22
N PRO A 694 -5.94 -40.38 -0.99
CA PRO A 694 -5.71 -41.76 -0.57
C PRO A 694 -4.76 -42.50 -1.53
N GLY A 695 -3.70 -43.10 -1.00
CA GLY A 695 -2.65 -43.77 -1.79
C GLY A 695 -1.56 -42.85 -2.34
N SER A 696 -1.56 -41.55 -2.02
CA SER A 696 -0.47 -40.63 -2.41
C SER A 696 0.88 -40.99 -1.80
N ILE A 697 0.90 -41.59 -0.61
CA ILE A 697 2.13 -42.03 0.04
C ILE A 697 2.34 -43.50 -0.35
N PRO A 698 3.51 -43.87 -0.92
CA PRO A 698 3.83 -45.27 -1.22
C PRO A 698 3.72 -46.15 0.03
N ASN A 699 3.30 -47.41 -0.18
CA ASN A 699 3.15 -48.40 0.90
C ASN A 699 4.47 -48.82 1.52
#